data_AF-A0A8H7LDS0-F1
#
_entry.id   AF-A0A8H7LDS0-F1
#
_cell.length_a   1.000
_cell.length_b   1.000
_cell.length_c   1.000
_cell.angle_alpha   90.00
_cell.angle_beta   90.00
_cell.angle_gamma   90.00
#
_symmetry.space_group_name_H-M   'P 1'
#
loop_
_entity.id
_entity.type
_entity.pdbx_description
1 polymer ?
#
loop_
_entity_poly.entity_id
_entity_poly.type
_entity_poly.pdbx_seq_one_letter_code
_entity_poly.pdbx_strand_id
1 'polypeptide(L)'
;MSRRNLTQNDPAVSHTDRNPFDEPLSDEYSIREDSLANLVMSDQYRNSNRSLFREPHDNFIPSRNSAGFVQRQFLGSSLPSLNVLVPPSLFDRYPQMVSRDQSQTSLALHFNQNEYRRSQTESLGLSQNLIDPFAQKVELSPFGGYPALQFPLHIDEKEDDDDLHNPDPIADADYDKNRFMYDMKHMDRRSFFGFLGFVIFFLAAMAVFVILPILTYSGAATHYKPQTYEILTQYQYPISAAIRTSLIDPDTPSENLTKKTRTGDEWVLTFSDEFNAEGRSFYQGDDQFFQAGDLHYDATKDLEWYDPDAVTTANGTLVIRLDAMRNHGLLYRSGMIQSWNKLCFTEGMIVVSANLPGYGNISGLWPGLWTMGNLGRPGYLGTTEGVWPYTYESCDSGITANQSSPDGISYLPGQKLNSCTCPGEKHPNRGVGRGAPEIDIVEGATDTTLKTGVVSQSYQVAPMDIWYMPDYNFVEIYNSEVTTMNTYAGGPFQQAVSAVSTLNTTWYSEGPDSGNFQEYGFEYLNDNDDGYITWYVGQDPLVTVNAYALGPNGNVGFRRISKEPMSIIMNLGISNSWAYIDWPSLKFPLTMRVDYVRIYQPKDSIKMTCDPDDYPTLAYIEDHANVYYNVNHTSWESAGYKFPKNKLLNGC
;
A
#
# COMPACT_ATOMS: atom_id res chain seq x y z
N MET A 1 -12.12 49.99 5.06
CA MET A 1 -11.92 50.92 3.91
C MET A 1 -10.59 50.61 3.26
N SER A 2 -10.37 51.09 2.03
CA SER A 2 -9.16 50.87 1.20
C SER A 2 -8.92 49.40 0.78
N ARG A 3 -8.88 49.16 -0.54
CA ARG A 3 -8.39 47.91 -1.13
C ARG A 3 -6.98 48.18 -1.67
N ARG A 4 -5.98 47.41 -1.27
CA ARG A 4 -4.69 47.36 -1.98
C ARG A 4 -4.78 46.34 -3.11
N ASN A 5 -4.24 46.69 -4.28
CA ASN A 5 -4.15 45.83 -5.44
C ASN A 5 -2.72 45.26 -5.50
N LEU A 6 -2.56 43.95 -5.73
CA LEU A 6 -1.27 43.24 -5.61
C LEU A 6 -0.92 42.50 -6.91
N THR A 7 -0.69 43.26 -7.97
CA THR A 7 -0.23 42.74 -9.27
C THR A 7 0.90 43.59 -9.84
N GLN A 8 2.01 43.70 -9.11
CA GLN A 8 3.27 44.23 -9.62
C GLN A 8 4.45 43.67 -8.82
N ASN A 9 5.37 43.00 -9.52
CA ASN A 9 6.63 42.52 -8.95
C ASN A 9 7.72 43.56 -9.27
N ASP A 10 8.43 44.03 -8.25
CA ASP A 10 9.71 44.73 -8.37
C ASP A 10 10.56 44.45 -7.11
N PRO A 11 11.91 44.56 -7.18
CA PRO A 11 12.81 43.95 -6.21
C PRO A 11 12.96 44.72 -4.89
N ALA A 12 13.49 44.02 -3.88
CA ALA A 12 13.52 44.44 -2.49
C ALA A 12 14.40 45.69 -2.21
N VAL A 13 13.92 46.52 -1.29
CA VAL A 13 14.70 47.55 -0.57
C VAL A 13 14.48 47.35 0.93
N SER A 14 15.56 47.37 1.70
CA SER A 14 15.53 47.21 3.16
C SER A 14 14.94 48.45 3.84
N HIS A 15 14.05 48.23 4.82
CA HIS A 15 13.88 49.12 5.96
C HIS A 15 13.55 48.34 7.23
N THR A 16 14.15 48.78 8.34
CA THR A 16 13.95 48.29 9.70
C THR A 16 12.71 48.92 10.34
N ASP A 17 11.97 48.18 11.17
CA ASP A 17 11.86 48.54 12.60
C ASP A 17 11.14 47.49 13.46
N ARG A 18 11.67 47.35 14.70
CA ARG A 18 11.02 47.05 16.00
C ARG A 18 10.00 45.91 16.16
N ASN A 19 10.35 45.01 17.08
CA ASN A 19 9.46 44.09 17.78
C ASN A 19 8.39 44.85 18.61
N PRO A 20 7.09 44.50 18.56
CA PRO A 20 6.04 45.16 19.33
C PRO A 20 5.83 44.58 20.76
N PHE A 21 6.75 43.74 21.26
CA PHE A 21 6.58 43.00 22.53
C PHE A 21 7.58 43.34 23.65
N ASP A 22 8.34 44.43 23.53
CA ASP A 22 9.23 44.92 24.61
C ASP A 22 8.54 45.96 25.50
N GLU A 23 8.12 45.57 26.71
CA GLU A 23 7.95 46.43 27.91
C GLU A 23 8.20 45.57 29.18
N PRO A 24 8.61 46.17 30.33
CA PRO A 24 9.55 45.49 31.23
C PRO A 24 8.97 44.85 32.51
N LEU A 25 9.79 43.99 33.11
CA LEU A 25 9.63 43.49 34.49
C LEU A 25 9.65 44.63 35.53
N SER A 26 8.97 44.41 36.65
CA SER A 26 9.08 45.24 37.86
C SER A 26 9.24 44.34 39.10
N ASP A 27 10.34 44.53 39.83
CA ASP A 27 10.60 43.89 41.13
C ASP A 27 9.76 44.52 42.26
N GLU A 28 9.39 43.75 43.29
CA GLU A 28 9.65 44.10 44.70
C GLU A 28 9.25 42.98 45.71
N TYR A 29 9.69 43.14 46.98
CA TYR A 29 9.30 42.39 48.21
C TYR A 29 9.83 40.97 48.51
N SER A 30 11.16 40.89 48.60
CA SER A 30 11.91 40.53 49.82
C SER A 30 11.44 39.41 50.80
N ILE A 31 12.34 38.43 50.99
CA ILE A 31 12.93 37.98 52.27
C ILE A 31 11.99 37.55 53.42
N ARG A 32 12.07 36.25 53.78
CA ARG A 32 12.27 35.80 55.17
C ARG A 32 12.89 34.40 55.23
N GLU A 33 14.08 34.30 55.80
CA GLU A 33 14.61 33.03 56.34
C GLU A 33 14.06 32.82 57.75
N ASP A 34 13.75 31.58 58.15
CA ASP A 34 14.13 31.11 59.50
C ASP A 34 14.14 29.57 59.66
N SER A 35 15.35 29.02 59.57
CA SER A 35 16.01 28.02 60.43
C SER A 35 15.26 26.91 61.25
N LEU A 36 15.97 25.76 61.34
CA LEU A 36 16.05 24.79 62.46
C LEU A 36 14.96 23.71 62.75
N ALA A 37 15.19 22.54 62.13
CA ALA A 37 15.68 21.30 62.78
C ALA A 37 14.87 20.48 63.84
N ASN A 38 14.93 19.15 63.63
CA ASN A 38 14.92 18.04 64.59
C ASN A 38 13.69 17.74 65.47
N LEU A 39 13.15 16.52 65.30
CA LEU A 39 12.73 15.67 66.43
C LEU A 39 12.83 14.17 66.05
N VAL A 40 13.36 13.35 66.97
CA VAL A 40 13.58 11.91 66.79
C VAL A 40 13.10 11.16 68.05
N MET A 41 12.12 10.27 67.87
CA MET A 41 11.87 9.07 68.70
C MET A 41 11.13 8.06 67.78
N SER A 42 11.47 6.77 67.62
CA SER A 42 12.09 5.73 68.46
C SER A 42 11.11 4.84 69.26
N ASP A 43 10.68 3.77 68.58
CA ASP A 43 10.91 2.36 68.99
C ASP A 43 9.86 1.54 69.80
N GLN A 44 9.74 0.25 69.43
CA GLN A 44 9.14 -0.92 70.13
C GLN A 44 7.64 -0.93 70.50
N TYR A 45 6.85 -1.99 70.21
CA TYR A 45 6.98 -3.30 70.90
C TYR A 45 6.19 -4.51 70.31
N ARG A 46 6.82 -5.71 70.40
CA ARG A 46 6.27 -7.08 70.71
C ARG A 46 5.35 -7.89 69.75
N ASN A 47 5.97 -8.90 69.14
CA ASN A 47 5.65 -10.35 69.17
C ASN A 47 4.27 -10.87 69.63
N SER A 48 3.60 -11.65 68.76
CA SER A 48 3.19 -13.08 68.96
C SER A 48 2.45 -13.58 67.69
N ASN A 49 2.31 -14.87 67.34
CA ASN A 49 2.51 -16.12 68.07
C ASN A 49 3.09 -17.25 67.16
N ARG A 50 3.40 -18.43 67.75
CA ARG A 50 3.87 -19.65 67.05
C ARG A 50 2.76 -20.73 66.93
N SER A 51 3.08 -21.84 66.26
CA SER A 51 2.40 -23.16 66.24
C SER A 51 1.37 -23.38 65.11
N LEU A 52 1.13 -24.60 64.58
CA LEU A 52 1.65 -25.95 64.94
C LEU A 52 1.71 -26.89 63.72
N PHE A 53 2.48 -27.99 63.79
CA PHE A 53 2.56 -29.09 62.82
C PHE A 53 1.26 -29.92 62.74
N ARG A 54 0.88 -30.39 61.53
CA ARG A 54 0.84 -31.84 61.21
C ARG A 54 0.42 -32.17 59.76
N GLU A 55 1.22 -33.03 59.11
CA GLU A 55 0.76 -34.07 58.18
C GLU A 55 0.40 -35.33 59.02
N PRO A 56 -0.37 -36.34 58.53
CA PRO A 56 0.27 -37.44 57.74
C PRO A 56 -0.63 -38.35 56.83
N HIS A 57 0.01 -39.08 55.88
CA HIS A 57 -0.28 -40.49 55.45
C HIS A 57 -1.70 -40.92 54.92
N ASP A 58 -1.91 -41.94 54.06
CA ASP A 58 -0.99 -42.92 53.46
C ASP A 58 -1.50 -43.60 52.15
N ASN A 59 -0.54 -44.09 51.35
CA ASN A 59 -0.48 -45.33 50.52
C ASN A 59 -1.74 -46.01 49.90
N PHE A 60 -1.62 -46.46 48.63
CA PHE A 60 -1.49 -47.91 48.31
C PHE A 60 -0.92 -48.22 46.90
N ILE A 61 -0.38 -49.44 46.73
CA ILE A 61 0.44 -49.95 45.59
C ILE A 61 -0.07 -51.36 45.22
N PRO A 62 -0.21 -51.75 43.92
CA PRO A 62 0.82 -52.62 43.31
C PRO A 62 1.05 -52.51 41.78
N SER A 63 2.26 -52.89 41.37
CA SER A 63 2.71 -53.09 39.98
C SER A 63 2.79 -54.57 39.59
N ARG A 64 2.65 -54.90 38.28
CA ARG A 64 3.19 -56.07 37.52
C ARG A 64 2.40 -56.27 36.21
N ASN A 65 2.95 -56.80 35.09
CA ASN A 65 4.36 -56.95 34.68
C ASN A 65 4.49 -57.20 33.16
N SER A 66 5.63 -56.82 32.58
CA SER A 66 6.36 -57.48 31.46
C SER A 66 5.74 -57.79 30.07
N ALA A 67 6.54 -57.42 29.04
CA ALA A 67 6.80 -58.09 27.75
C ALA A 67 5.89 -57.86 26.52
N GLY A 68 6.54 -57.55 25.37
CA GLY A 68 5.94 -57.47 24.03
C GLY A 68 6.67 -56.51 23.09
N PHE A 69 7.75 -56.93 22.42
CA PHE A 69 8.60 -56.04 21.60
C PHE A 69 8.94 -56.64 20.22
N VAL A 70 8.18 -56.26 19.19
CA VAL A 70 8.42 -56.51 17.75
C VAL A 70 7.77 -55.36 16.95
N GLN A 71 8.06 -55.14 15.67
CA GLN A 71 9.21 -54.48 15.04
C GLN A 71 8.89 -54.42 13.52
N ARG A 72 9.39 -53.42 12.80
CA ARG A 72 9.30 -53.24 11.33
C ARG A 72 7.90 -52.78 10.87
N GLN A 73 7.72 -52.06 9.76
CA GLN A 73 8.64 -51.60 8.69
C GLN A 73 7.99 -50.30 8.10
N PHE A 74 8.66 -49.26 7.59
CA PHE A 74 9.72 -49.24 6.56
C PHE A 74 10.65 -48.00 6.63
N LEU A 75 11.92 -48.25 6.28
CA LEU A 75 12.93 -47.40 5.63
C LEU A 75 12.84 -45.86 5.64
N GLY A 76 13.94 -45.24 6.08
CA GLY A 76 14.49 -44.02 5.48
C GLY A 76 15.92 -44.27 4.96
N SER A 77 16.53 -43.27 4.32
CA SER A 77 17.98 -43.21 4.05
C SER A 77 18.43 -41.75 3.95
N SER A 78 19.72 -41.47 4.16
CA SER A 78 20.21 -40.13 4.51
C SER A 78 21.57 -39.78 3.89
N LEU A 79 21.66 -38.58 3.30
CA LEU A 79 22.91 -37.82 3.05
C LEU A 79 23.91 -38.49 2.06
N PRO A 80 24.95 -37.78 1.53
CA PRO A 80 25.50 -36.49 1.96
C PRO A 80 25.60 -35.38 0.90
N SER A 81 26.06 -34.21 1.34
CA SER A 81 26.37 -33.02 0.55
C SER A 81 27.76 -33.08 -0.13
N LEU A 82 27.86 -32.57 -1.36
CA LEU A 82 29.10 -31.97 -1.87
C LEU A 82 28.83 -30.96 -3.00
N ASN A 83 29.62 -29.89 -3.06
CA ASN A 83 29.33 -28.71 -3.89
C ASN A 83 29.67 -28.93 -5.38
N VAL A 84 28.68 -28.74 -6.26
CA VAL A 84 28.89 -28.20 -7.61
C VAL A 84 27.74 -27.23 -7.93
N LEU A 85 28.07 -25.97 -8.22
CA LEU A 85 27.12 -24.95 -8.64
C LEU A 85 26.76 -25.15 -10.12
N VAL A 86 25.48 -25.33 -10.43
CA VAL A 86 24.93 -25.27 -11.80
C VAL A 86 23.65 -24.42 -11.76
N PRO A 87 23.62 -23.23 -12.40
CA PRO A 87 22.48 -22.32 -12.31
C PRO A 87 21.37 -22.67 -13.31
N PRO A 88 20.11 -22.26 -13.05
CA PRO A 88 19.10 -22.15 -14.11
C PRO A 88 19.55 -21.09 -15.13
N SER A 89 19.36 -21.37 -16.43
CA SER A 89 19.87 -20.53 -17.51
C SER A 89 19.13 -19.19 -17.61
N LEU A 90 19.83 -18.09 -17.31
CA LEU A 90 19.38 -16.72 -17.56
C LEU A 90 19.57 -16.30 -19.03
N PHE A 91 18.94 -15.18 -19.38
CA PHE A 91 19.20 -14.43 -20.61
C PHE A 91 20.62 -13.82 -20.61
N ASP A 92 21.27 -13.77 -21.77
CA ASP A 92 21.88 -12.57 -22.37
C ASP A 92 22.21 -12.89 -23.86
N ARG A 93 22.10 -12.01 -24.87
CA ARG A 93 22.13 -10.53 -24.99
C ARG A 93 23.54 -9.89 -25.06
N TYR A 94 24.26 -10.27 -26.12
CA TYR A 94 25.52 -9.69 -26.63
C TYR A 94 26.81 -9.93 -25.82
N PRO A 95 27.95 -10.02 -26.53
CA PRO A 95 28.91 -8.93 -26.45
C PRO A 95 29.31 -8.33 -27.82
N GLN A 96 30.14 -7.29 -27.80
CA GLN A 96 30.65 -6.55 -28.96
C GLN A 96 32.05 -7.06 -29.40
N MET A 97 32.44 -6.88 -30.68
CA MET A 97 33.43 -5.85 -31.08
C MET A 97 34.00 -5.98 -32.52
N VAL A 98 33.80 -4.91 -33.31
CA VAL A 98 34.81 -4.14 -34.10
C VAL A 98 35.70 -4.83 -35.18
N SER A 99 35.37 -4.51 -36.44
CA SER A 99 36.28 -4.35 -37.62
C SER A 99 36.86 -5.64 -38.28
N ARG A 100 37.37 -5.61 -39.53
CA ARG A 100 37.88 -4.49 -40.35
C ARG A 100 37.82 -4.78 -41.88
N ASP A 101 37.84 -3.73 -42.71
CA ASP A 101 38.17 -3.60 -44.16
C ASP A 101 37.97 -4.84 -45.09
N GLN A 102 37.23 -4.75 -46.21
CA GLN A 102 37.54 -3.89 -47.37
C GLN A 102 36.31 -3.52 -48.23
N SER A 103 36.46 -2.42 -48.98
CA SER A 103 35.59 -1.99 -50.08
C SER A 103 36.30 -2.12 -51.44
N GLN A 104 35.60 -2.44 -52.54
CA GLN A 104 35.70 -1.71 -53.84
C GLN A 104 34.76 -2.22 -54.95
N THR A 105 34.23 -1.26 -55.74
CA THR A 105 34.01 -1.15 -57.22
C THR A 105 34.02 -2.40 -58.15
N SER A 106 33.40 -2.42 -59.35
CA SER A 106 32.95 -1.34 -60.27
C SER A 106 31.97 -1.82 -61.38
N LEU A 107 31.07 -0.90 -61.79
CA LEU A 107 30.68 -0.48 -63.16
C LEU A 107 30.88 -1.38 -64.42
N ALA A 108 29.80 -1.41 -65.23
CA ALA A 108 29.70 -1.23 -66.71
C ALA A 108 29.77 -2.42 -67.72
N LEU A 109 28.65 -2.57 -68.46
CA LEU A 109 28.45 -2.75 -69.92
C LEU A 109 29.27 -3.76 -70.76
N HIS A 110 28.56 -4.65 -71.50
CA HIS A 110 28.50 -4.59 -72.97
C HIS A 110 27.32 -5.40 -73.60
N PHE A 111 27.31 -5.62 -74.93
CA PHE A 111 26.12 -5.83 -75.79
C PHE A 111 26.10 -7.17 -76.61
N ASN A 112 24.87 -7.57 -76.99
CA ASN A 112 24.43 -8.21 -78.27
C ASN A 112 24.32 -9.75 -78.54
N GLN A 113 23.18 -10.08 -79.17
CA GLN A 113 22.88 -11.05 -80.27
C GLN A 113 22.69 -12.59 -80.09
N ASN A 114 21.47 -13.04 -80.47
CA ASN A 114 21.08 -14.20 -81.35
C ASN A 114 21.38 -15.67 -80.91
N GLU A 115 20.65 -16.75 -81.30
CA GLU A 115 19.46 -16.95 -82.19
C GLU A 115 18.70 -18.31 -81.97
N TYR A 116 17.44 -18.40 -82.44
CA TYR A 116 16.72 -19.58 -83.07
C TYR A 116 16.09 -20.83 -82.34
N ARG A 117 14.75 -20.98 -82.56
CA ARG A 117 13.92 -22.17 -83.02
C ARG A 117 13.82 -23.49 -82.20
N ARG A 118 12.81 -24.40 -82.37
CA ARG A 118 11.37 -24.40 -82.84
C ARG A 118 10.74 -25.83 -82.67
N SER A 119 9.39 -25.95 -82.62
CA SER A 119 8.47 -27.11 -82.96
C SER A 119 7.62 -27.62 -81.76
N GLN A 120 6.31 -27.95 -81.78
CA GLN A 120 5.32 -28.57 -82.74
C GLN A 120 5.52 -30.10 -82.96
N THR A 121 4.50 -30.99 -83.02
CA THR A 121 3.00 -30.91 -82.95
C THR A 121 2.43 -31.97 -81.92
N GLU A 122 1.35 -32.81 -81.99
CA GLU A 122 0.29 -33.20 -82.97
C GLU A 122 -0.86 -34.09 -82.35
N SER A 123 -1.86 -34.49 -83.17
CA SER A 123 -2.81 -35.66 -83.07
C SER A 123 -4.27 -35.48 -82.56
N LEU A 124 -5.15 -36.47 -82.87
CA LEU A 124 -6.57 -36.28 -83.33
C LEU A 124 -7.61 -37.36 -82.90
N GLY A 125 -8.93 -37.03 -83.03
CA GLY A 125 -10.10 -37.95 -83.06
C GLY A 125 -11.46 -37.21 -82.86
N LEU A 126 -12.66 -37.69 -83.25
CA LEU A 126 -13.09 -38.90 -84.01
C LEU A 126 -14.60 -38.82 -84.44
N SER A 127 -14.97 -39.49 -85.56
CA SER A 127 -16.29 -40.10 -85.91
C SER A 127 -17.50 -39.29 -86.44
N GLN A 128 -18.25 -39.89 -87.41
CA GLN A 128 -19.73 -39.86 -87.57
C GLN A 128 -20.23 -40.95 -88.56
N ASN A 129 -21.56 -41.11 -88.78
CA ASN A 129 -22.22 -42.27 -89.44
C ASN A 129 -23.41 -41.90 -90.38
N LEU A 130 -23.95 -42.89 -91.13
CA LEU A 130 -24.85 -42.78 -92.30
C LEU A 130 -26.37 -42.57 -92.05
N ILE A 131 -27.05 -41.92 -93.02
CA ILE A 131 -28.51 -41.96 -93.39
C ILE A 131 -28.69 -41.32 -94.80
N ASP A 132 -29.75 -41.44 -95.63
CA ASP A 132 -31.01 -42.22 -95.69
C ASP A 132 -31.47 -42.36 -97.19
N PRO A 133 -32.30 -43.35 -97.65
CA PRO A 133 -32.52 -43.61 -99.08
C PRO A 133 -33.97 -43.41 -99.61
N PHE A 134 -34.16 -42.52 -100.61
CA PHE A 134 -35.39 -42.50 -101.45
C PHE A 134 -35.20 -42.08 -102.93
N ALA A 135 -34.17 -41.30 -103.28
CA ALA A 135 -34.11 -40.59 -104.56
C ALA A 135 -33.30 -41.32 -105.65
N GLN A 136 -33.88 -41.42 -106.86
CA GLN A 136 -33.13 -41.84 -108.06
C GLN A 136 -32.30 -40.68 -108.63
N LYS A 137 -31.11 -41.01 -109.16
CA LYS A 137 -30.19 -40.17 -109.96
C LYS A 137 -29.51 -38.99 -109.24
N VAL A 138 -28.32 -39.24 -108.68
CA VAL A 138 -27.18 -38.31 -108.79
C VAL A 138 -25.89 -39.10 -109.04
N GLU A 139 -24.89 -38.47 -109.64
CA GLU A 139 -23.65 -39.10 -110.10
C GLU A 139 -22.56 -39.17 -109.01
N LEU A 140 -21.54 -40.02 -109.23
CA LEU A 140 -20.58 -40.45 -108.22
C LEU A 140 -19.41 -39.47 -108.04
N SER A 141 -19.15 -39.03 -106.80
CA SER A 141 -18.03 -38.16 -106.44
C SER A 141 -16.83 -38.95 -105.89
N PRO A 142 -15.57 -38.65 -106.32
CA PRO A 142 -14.37 -39.35 -105.84
C PRO A 142 -14.00 -39.03 -104.37
N PHE A 143 -14.63 -38.02 -103.76
CA PHE A 143 -14.43 -37.66 -102.35
C PHE A 143 -15.54 -38.15 -101.42
N GLY A 144 -16.40 -39.07 -101.87
CA GLY A 144 -17.09 -40.02 -101.00
C GLY A 144 -18.09 -39.44 -99.98
N GLY A 145 -19.10 -38.69 -100.42
CA GLY A 145 -20.23 -38.34 -99.54
C GLY A 145 -21.31 -37.47 -100.18
N TYR A 146 -20.91 -36.48 -100.99
CA TYR A 146 -21.82 -35.47 -101.55
C TYR A 146 -21.85 -35.49 -103.08
N PRO A 147 -22.98 -35.10 -103.71
CA PRO A 147 -23.05 -34.91 -105.15
C PRO A 147 -22.16 -33.74 -105.60
N ALA A 148 -21.51 -33.88 -106.75
CA ALA A 148 -20.45 -32.97 -107.25
C ALA A 148 -20.94 -31.58 -107.76
N LEU A 149 -22.05 -31.07 -107.22
CA LEU A 149 -22.74 -29.85 -107.67
C LEU A 149 -22.99 -28.82 -106.55
N GLN A 150 -22.33 -28.96 -105.39
CA GLN A 150 -22.68 -28.17 -104.19
C GLN A 150 -21.49 -27.51 -103.45
N PHE A 151 -20.31 -27.44 -104.07
CA PHE A 151 -19.15 -26.69 -103.55
C PHE A 151 -18.58 -25.74 -104.62
N PRO A 152 -18.97 -24.45 -104.62
CA PRO A 152 -18.22 -23.36 -105.20
C PRO A 152 -17.43 -22.65 -104.09
N LEU A 153 -16.18 -23.05 -103.86
CA LEU A 153 -15.23 -22.28 -103.06
C LEU A 153 -14.35 -21.48 -104.02
N HIS A 154 -14.23 -20.18 -103.79
CA HIS A 154 -13.40 -19.29 -104.60
C HIS A 154 -12.04 -19.04 -103.93
N ILE A 155 -10.97 -19.00 -104.73
CA ILE A 155 -9.60 -18.70 -104.25
C ILE A 155 -9.42 -17.24 -103.79
N ASP A 156 -10.49 -16.46 -103.83
CA ASP A 156 -10.60 -15.05 -103.50
C ASP A 156 -11.38 -14.82 -102.18
N GLU A 157 -11.86 -15.89 -101.53
CA GLU A 157 -12.50 -15.84 -100.21
C GLU A 157 -11.43 -15.93 -99.11
N LYS A 158 -11.36 -14.93 -98.22
CA LYS A 158 -10.42 -14.89 -97.09
C LYS A 158 -10.91 -15.81 -95.96
N GLU A 159 -10.03 -16.63 -95.41
CA GLU A 159 -10.32 -17.47 -94.24
C GLU A 159 -9.96 -16.75 -92.91
N ASP A 160 -10.60 -17.14 -91.81
CA ASP A 160 -10.50 -16.43 -90.52
C ASP A 160 -9.11 -16.52 -89.85
N ASP A 161 -8.21 -17.41 -90.32
CA ASP A 161 -6.84 -17.56 -89.81
C ASP A 161 -5.73 -17.10 -90.79
N ASP A 162 -6.08 -16.54 -91.95
CA ASP A 162 -5.13 -15.96 -92.93
C ASP A 162 -4.16 -14.96 -92.29
N ASP A 163 -4.65 -14.14 -91.35
CA ASP A 163 -3.86 -13.11 -90.64
C ASP A 163 -2.77 -13.72 -89.73
N LEU A 164 -2.85 -15.00 -89.38
CA LEU A 164 -1.82 -15.73 -88.63
C LEU A 164 -0.79 -16.41 -89.55
N HIS A 165 -1.11 -16.55 -90.84
CA HIS A 165 -0.32 -17.31 -91.81
C HIS A 165 0.39 -16.45 -92.87
N ASN A 166 0.02 -15.16 -92.98
CA ASN A 166 0.62 -14.20 -93.91
C ASN A 166 1.17 -12.96 -93.16
N PRO A 167 2.39 -13.02 -92.57
CA PRO A 167 2.89 -11.97 -91.68
C PRO A 167 3.28 -10.68 -92.41
N ASP A 168 2.71 -9.54 -92.00
CA ASP A 168 3.13 -8.20 -92.43
C ASP A 168 4.15 -7.61 -91.43
N PRO A 169 5.44 -7.51 -91.81
CA PRO A 169 6.50 -7.04 -90.91
C PRO A 169 6.42 -5.54 -90.56
N ILE A 170 5.52 -4.77 -91.17
CA ILE A 170 5.27 -3.36 -90.81
C ILE A 170 4.16 -3.27 -89.75
N ALA A 171 3.09 -4.04 -89.88
CA ALA A 171 1.99 -4.07 -88.93
C ALA A 171 2.43 -4.64 -87.56
N ASP A 172 3.12 -5.79 -87.58
CA ASP A 172 3.66 -6.43 -86.38
C ASP A 172 4.61 -5.51 -85.59
N ALA A 173 5.40 -4.71 -86.30
CA ALA A 173 6.38 -3.80 -85.70
C ALA A 173 5.74 -2.58 -85.00
N ASP A 174 4.55 -2.11 -85.41
CA ASP A 174 3.79 -1.13 -84.61
C ASP A 174 3.08 -1.79 -83.43
N TYR A 175 2.56 -3.02 -83.61
CA TYR A 175 1.94 -3.77 -82.52
C TYR A 175 2.91 -3.94 -81.35
N ASP A 176 4.09 -4.53 -81.58
CA ASP A 176 5.01 -4.88 -80.49
C ASP A 176 5.61 -3.62 -79.82
N LYS A 177 5.75 -2.52 -80.58
CA LYS A 177 6.19 -1.21 -80.05
C LYS A 177 5.16 -0.55 -79.13
N ASN A 178 3.87 -0.65 -79.46
CA ASN A 178 2.77 -0.07 -78.68
C ASN A 178 2.05 -1.11 -77.80
N ARG A 179 2.64 -2.30 -77.64
CA ARG A 179 2.00 -3.52 -77.14
C ARG A 179 1.22 -3.36 -75.85
N PHE A 180 1.78 -2.71 -74.83
CA PHE A 180 1.07 -2.50 -73.57
C PHE A 180 -0.27 -1.75 -73.75
N MET A 181 -0.33 -0.83 -74.72
CA MET A 181 -1.56 -0.10 -75.05
C MET A 181 -2.55 -0.96 -75.85
N TYR A 182 -2.07 -1.78 -76.78
CA TYR A 182 -2.93 -2.71 -77.53
C TYR A 182 -3.44 -3.88 -76.67
N ASP A 183 -2.58 -4.46 -75.81
CA ASP A 183 -2.93 -5.49 -74.84
C ASP A 183 -3.96 -4.96 -73.83
N MET A 184 -3.84 -3.70 -73.35
CA MET A 184 -4.89 -3.07 -72.52
C MET A 184 -6.18 -2.76 -73.29
N LYS A 185 -6.10 -2.35 -74.57
CA LYS A 185 -7.27 -2.00 -75.40
C LYS A 185 -8.10 -3.21 -75.80
N HIS A 186 -7.46 -4.36 -76.01
CA HIS A 186 -8.11 -5.62 -76.38
C HIS A 186 -8.18 -6.60 -75.20
N MET A 187 -7.94 -6.13 -73.97
CA MET A 187 -7.91 -6.96 -72.78
C MET A 187 -9.25 -7.67 -72.55
N ASP A 188 -9.20 -9.00 -72.39
CA ASP A 188 -10.37 -9.81 -72.14
C ASP A 188 -11.05 -9.44 -70.80
N ARG A 189 -12.36 -9.66 -70.71
CA ARG A 189 -13.18 -9.31 -69.55
C ARG A 189 -12.70 -9.99 -68.25
N ARG A 190 -12.09 -11.17 -68.33
CA ARG A 190 -11.50 -11.88 -67.18
C ARG A 190 -10.21 -11.20 -66.71
N SER A 191 -9.31 -10.86 -67.62
CA SER A 191 -8.06 -10.17 -67.33
C SER A 191 -8.30 -8.76 -66.79
N PHE A 192 -9.29 -8.03 -67.32
CA PHE A 192 -9.69 -6.72 -66.77
C PHE A 192 -10.10 -6.81 -65.29
N PHE A 193 -10.92 -7.81 -64.91
CA PHE A 193 -11.29 -7.99 -63.50
C PHE A 193 -10.12 -8.48 -62.63
N GLY A 194 -9.19 -9.27 -63.18
CA GLY A 194 -7.94 -9.63 -62.50
C GLY A 194 -7.07 -8.41 -62.18
N PHE A 195 -6.85 -7.54 -63.17
CA PHE A 195 -6.10 -6.29 -63.01
C PHE A 195 -6.80 -5.33 -62.04
N LEU A 196 -8.12 -5.15 -62.14
CA LEU A 196 -8.90 -4.34 -61.21
C LEU A 196 -8.81 -4.88 -59.77
N GLY A 197 -8.87 -6.20 -59.59
CA GLY A 197 -8.67 -6.84 -58.29
C GLY A 197 -7.27 -6.59 -57.70
N PHE A 198 -6.23 -6.63 -58.53
CA PHE A 198 -4.86 -6.30 -58.12
C PHE A 198 -4.71 -4.84 -57.69
N VAL A 199 -5.31 -3.90 -58.43
CA VAL A 199 -5.33 -2.46 -58.07
C VAL A 199 -6.08 -2.24 -56.75
N ILE A 200 -7.25 -2.86 -56.57
CA ILE A 200 -8.04 -2.78 -55.32
C ILE A 200 -7.25 -3.37 -54.14
N PHE A 201 -6.56 -4.49 -54.32
CA PHE A 201 -5.70 -5.08 -53.30
C PHE A 201 -4.55 -4.13 -52.89
N PHE A 202 -3.90 -3.47 -53.85
CA PHE A 202 -2.84 -2.51 -53.57
C PHE A 202 -3.34 -1.26 -52.83
N LEU A 203 -4.54 -0.76 -53.18
CA LEU A 203 -5.20 0.33 -52.47
C LEU A 203 -5.60 -0.06 -51.04
N ALA A 204 -6.12 -1.28 -50.84
CA ALA A 204 -6.45 -1.80 -49.52
C ALA A 204 -5.19 -1.98 -48.63
N ALA A 205 -4.09 -2.47 -49.20
CA ALA A 205 -2.80 -2.55 -48.51
C ALA A 205 -2.29 -1.17 -48.11
N MET A 206 -2.37 -0.17 -49.01
CA MET A 206 -2.01 1.22 -48.70
C MET A 206 -2.90 1.82 -47.59
N ALA A 207 -4.20 1.51 -47.57
CA ALA A 207 -5.10 1.94 -46.51
C ALA A 207 -4.70 1.37 -45.14
N VAL A 208 -4.34 0.08 -45.07
CA VAL A 208 -3.97 -0.60 -43.81
C VAL A 208 -2.56 -0.23 -43.34
N PHE A 209 -1.57 -0.14 -44.24
CA PHE A 209 -0.16 0.03 -43.87
C PHE A 209 0.35 1.48 -43.93
N VAL A 210 -0.39 2.41 -44.55
CA VAL A 210 -0.01 3.84 -44.62
C VAL A 210 -1.07 4.74 -44.00
N ILE A 211 -2.32 4.64 -44.46
CA ILE A 211 -3.37 5.58 -44.03
C ILE A 211 -3.77 5.35 -42.55
N LEU A 212 -4.00 4.10 -42.14
CA LEU A 212 -4.41 3.76 -40.78
C LEU A 212 -3.35 4.18 -39.72
N PRO A 213 -2.03 3.90 -39.87
CA PRO A 213 -1.01 4.44 -38.96
C PRO A 213 -0.99 5.96 -38.89
N ILE A 214 -1.14 6.67 -40.02
CA ILE A 214 -1.19 8.14 -40.05
C ILE A 214 -2.42 8.66 -39.29
N LEU A 215 -3.61 8.10 -39.51
CA LEU A 215 -4.83 8.51 -38.80
C LEU A 215 -4.80 8.20 -37.29
N THR A 216 -4.06 7.16 -36.90
CA THR A 216 -3.89 6.75 -35.50
C THR A 216 -2.89 7.66 -34.79
N TYR A 217 -1.73 7.95 -35.42
CA TYR A 217 -0.67 8.78 -34.83
C TYR A 217 -1.00 10.28 -34.84
N SER A 218 -1.77 10.77 -35.82
CA SER A 218 -2.20 12.18 -35.90
C SER A 218 -3.37 12.53 -34.97
N GLY A 219 -3.95 11.57 -34.25
CA GLY A 219 -5.14 11.78 -33.43
C GLY A 219 -6.42 12.07 -34.23
N ALA A 220 -6.39 12.04 -35.56
CA ALA A 220 -7.55 12.36 -36.40
C ALA A 220 -8.76 11.41 -36.17
N ALA A 221 -8.51 10.20 -35.67
CA ALA A 221 -9.55 9.25 -35.27
C ALA A 221 -10.06 9.44 -33.82
N THR A 222 -9.31 10.08 -32.92
CA THR A 222 -9.71 10.24 -31.52
C THR A 222 -10.78 11.32 -31.39
N HIS A 223 -12.03 10.88 -31.27
CA HIS A 223 -13.16 11.77 -31.01
C HIS A 223 -13.01 12.38 -29.61
N TYR A 224 -13.25 13.69 -29.49
CA TYR A 224 -13.26 14.38 -28.20
C TYR A 224 -14.34 13.76 -27.29
N LYS A 225 -13.90 12.98 -26.30
CA LYS A 225 -14.75 12.61 -25.17
C LYS A 225 -14.86 13.85 -24.28
N PRO A 226 -16.07 14.39 -24.02
CA PRO A 226 -16.21 15.44 -23.02
C PRO A 226 -15.75 14.89 -21.67
N GLN A 227 -14.87 15.61 -20.99
CA GLN A 227 -14.52 15.29 -19.60
C GLN A 227 -15.72 15.64 -18.71
N THR A 228 -16.58 14.64 -18.50
CA THR A 228 -17.54 14.64 -17.40
C THR A 228 -16.75 14.49 -16.10
N TYR A 229 -16.34 15.62 -15.51
CA TYR A 229 -15.95 15.62 -14.11
C TYR A 229 -17.20 15.35 -13.27
N GLU A 230 -17.12 14.36 -12.39
CA GLU A 230 -18.10 14.22 -11.32
C GLU A 230 -17.79 15.32 -10.29
N ILE A 231 -18.82 16.06 -9.87
CA ILE A 231 -18.65 17.04 -8.79
C ILE A 231 -18.66 16.26 -7.48
N LEU A 232 -17.48 15.74 -7.11
CA LEU A 232 -17.26 14.91 -5.92
C LEU A 232 -17.81 15.57 -4.64
N THR A 233 -17.73 16.90 -4.56
CA THR A 233 -18.41 17.71 -3.55
C THR A 233 -18.76 19.08 -4.10
N GLN A 234 -19.87 19.66 -3.62
CA GLN A 234 -20.21 21.08 -3.83
C GLN A 234 -19.45 22.01 -2.86
N TYR A 235 -18.59 21.46 -1.99
CA TYR A 235 -17.83 22.20 -0.99
C TYR A 235 -16.85 23.18 -1.65
N GLN A 236 -17.11 24.47 -1.47
CA GLN A 236 -16.24 25.54 -1.94
C GLN A 236 -15.14 25.79 -0.91
N TYR A 237 -13.95 25.23 -1.15
CA TYR A 237 -12.73 25.43 -0.34
C TYR A 237 -12.60 26.89 0.15
N PRO A 238 -12.75 27.16 1.46
CA PRO A 238 -12.88 28.54 1.92
C PRO A 238 -11.58 29.34 1.81
N ILE A 239 -11.69 30.58 1.34
CA ILE A 239 -10.55 31.44 1.03
C ILE A 239 -9.91 31.96 2.33
N SER A 240 -8.99 31.18 2.92
CA SER A 240 -8.24 31.46 4.17
C SER A 240 -9.06 31.71 5.46
N ALA A 241 -10.38 31.87 5.35
CA ALA A 241 -11.27 32.21 6.46
C ALA A 241 -11.90 31.00 7.18
N ALA A 242 -11.66 29.77 6.68
CA ALA A 242 -11.93 28.52 7.40
C ALA A 242 -10.64 27.77 7.76
N ILE A 243 -9.52 28.49 7.89
CA ILE A 243 -8.43 28.01 8.74
C ILE A 243 -9.00 28.00 10.16
N ARG A 244 -9.26 26.81 10.70
CA ARG A 244 -9.82 26.60 12.03
C ARG A 244 -8.82 27.12 13.06
N THR A 245 -9.25 28.08 13.88
CA THR A 245 -8.42 28.83 14.84
C THR A 245 -8.42 28.24 16.26
N SER A 246 -9.05 27.08 16.46
CA SER A 246 -9.29 26.45 17.77
C SER A 246 -9.01 24.95 17.70
N LEU A 247 -8.32 24.41 18.71
CA LEU A 247 -8.14 22.97 18.88
C LEU A 247 -9.45 22.26 19.28
N ILE A 248 -10.40 22.96 19.89
CA ILE A 248 -11.78 22.48 20.09
C ILE A 248 -12.60 22.82 18.84
N ASP A 249 -13.36 21.85 18.35
CA ASP A 249 -14.30 22.01 17.24
C ASP A 249 -15.51 22.88 17.63
N PRO A 250 -15.90 23.88 16.83
CA PRO A 250 -17.11 24.68 17.09
C PRO A 250 -18.40 23.86 17.22
N ASP A 251 -18.47 22.67 16.62
CA ASP A 251 -19.65 21.80 16.66
C ASP A 251 -19.66 20.84 17.88
N THR A 252 -18.59 20.78 18.70
CA THR A 252 -18.56 19.91 19.89
C THR A 252 -19.62 20.36 20.92
N PRO A 253 -20.52 19.47 21.39
CA PRO A 253 -21.54 19.81 22.38
C PRO A 253 -20.94 20.27 23.72
N SER A 254 -21.57 21.26 24.36
CA SER A 254 -21.12 21.91 25.59
C SER A 254 -20.91 20.98 26.79
N GLU A 255 -21.68 19.90 26.82
CA GLU A 255 -21.67 18.81 27.79
C GLU A 255 -20.47 17.87 27.63
N ASN A 256 -19.79 17.90 26.48
CA ASN A 256 -18.57 17.13 26.18
C ASN A 256 -17.29 17.97 26.34
N LEU A 257 -17.36 19.14 26.99
CA LEU A 257 -16.18 19.97 27.29
C LEU A 257 -15.38 19.46 28.50
N THR A 258 -15.93 18.53 29.28
CA THR A 258 -15.20 17.77 30.30
C THR A 258 -15.51 16.27 30.20
N LYS A 259 -14.60 15.43 30.69
CA LYS A 259 -14.79 13.98 30.87
C LYS A 259 -14.21 13.59 32.22
N LYS A 260 -14.76 12.53 32.84
CA LYS A 260 -14.24 11.98 34.09
C LYS A 260 -13.26 10.85 33.83
N THR A 261 -12.20 10.81 34.62
CA THR A 261 -11.20 9.74 34.62
C THR A 261 -11.67 8.53 35.42
N ARG A 262 -10.88 7.44 35.37
CA ARG A 262 -11.00 6.27 36.25
C ARG A 262 -10.95 6.63 37.74
N THR A 263 -10.17 7.64 38.12
CA THR A 263 -10.06 8.15 39.49
C THR A 263 -11.23 9.03 39.93
N GLY A 264 -12.08 9.46 38.98
CA GLY A 264 -13.21 10.36 39.22
C GLY A 264 -12.86 11.86 39.14
N ASP A 265 -11.61 12.18 38.79
CA ASP A 265 -11.16 13.54 38.49
C ASP A 265 -11.80 14.05 37.19
N GLU A 266 -11.89 15.37 37.03
CA GLU A 266 -12.48 16.01 35.84
C GLU A 266 -11.38 16.61 34.95
N TRP A 267 -11.25 16.07 33.73
CA TRP A 267 -10.33 16.55 32.71
C TRP A 267 -11.07 17.40 31.68
N VAL A 268 -10.38 18.42 31.15
CA VAL A 268 -10.95 19.38 30.21
C VAL A 268 -10.64 18.95 28.78
N LEU A 269 -11.58 19.18 27.86
CA LEU A 269 -11.38 18.94 26.43
C LEU A 269 -10.28 19.90 25.91
N THR A 270 -9.25 19.34 25.27
CA THR A 270 -8.13 20.10 24.70
C THR A 270 -8.08 20.02 23.17
N PHE A 271 -8.61 18.96 22.58
CA PHE A 271 -8.85 18.86 21.14
C PHE A 271 -10.12 18.09 20.81
N SER A 272 -10.79 18.45 19.72
CA SER A 272 -11.85 17.63 19.12
C SER A 272 -11.90 17.77 17.59
N ASP A 273 -12.42 16.76 16.91
CA ASP A 273 -12.92 16.86 15.53
C ASP A 273 -14.21 16.05 15.45
N GLU A 274 -15.30 16.73 15.08
CA GLU A 274 -16.65 16.15 15.03
C GLU A 274 -17.06 15.80 13.58
N PHE A 275 -16.15 15.95 12.61
CA PHE A 275 -16.29 15.59 11.20
C PHE A 275 -17.54 16.11 10.44
N ASN A 276 -18.35 16.98 11.04
CA ASN A 276 -19.60 17.56 10.53
C ASN A 276 -19.49 18.34 9.20
N ALA A 277 -18.31 18.83 8.85
CA ALA A 277 -18.07 19.50 7.58
C ALA A 277 -17.98 18.47 6.43
N GLU A 278 -19.10 18.25 5.74
CA GLU A 278 -19.26 17.33 4.60
C GLU A 278 -18.23 17.52 3.47
N GLY A 279 -17.70 16.41 2.95
CA GLY A 279 -16.86 16.39 1.75
C GLY A 279 -15.45 16.94 1.93
N ARG A 280 -14.88 16.88 3.14
CA ARG A 280 -13.45 17.13 3.37
C ARG A 280 -12.61 16.13 2.58
N SER A 281 -11.55 16.61 1.97
CA SER A 281 -10.46 15.82 1.43
C SER A 281 -9.27 15.86 2.39
N PHE A 282 -8.43 14.83 2.33
CA PHE A 282 -7.29 14.67 3.25
C PHE A 282 -5.96 14.47 2.50
N TYR A 283 -5.83 15.01 1.27
CA TYR A 283 -4.55 15.05 0.58
C TYR A 283 -3.53 15.94 1.33
N GLN A 284 -2.27 15.89 0.91
CA GLN A 284 -1.18 16.65 1.53
C GLN A 284 -1.41 18.17 1.46
N GLY A 285 -1.87 18.73 2.58
CA GLY A 285 -2.10 20.17 2.76
C GLY A 285 -3.57 20.61 2.75
N ASP A 286 -4.51 19.71 2.48
CA ASP A 286 -5.96 20.02 2.44
C ASP A 286 -6.53 20.27 3.85
N ASP A 287 -6.13 19.44 4.83
CA ASP A 287 -6.56 19.51 6.22
C ASP A 287 -5.42 20.00 7.13
N GLN A 288 -5.76 20.66 8.24
CA GLN A 288 -4.79 21.18 9.20
C GLN A 288 -4.20 20.07 10.09
N PHE A 289 -5.05 19.26 10.73
CA PHE A 289 -4.67 18.35 11.81
C PHE A 289 -4.36 16.94 11.29
N PHE A 290 -5.05 16.52 10.24
CA PHE A 290 -4.93 15.18 9.68
C PHE A 290 -4.36 15.21 8.26
N GLN A 291 -3.95 14.04 7.76
CA GLN A 291 -3.59 13.79 6.37
C GLN A 291 -3.72 12.28 6.08
N ALA A 292 -4.28 11.93 4.93
CA ALA A 292 -4.31 10.54 4.47
C ALA A 292 -2.97 10.12 3.84
N GLY A 293 -2.61 8.85 4.05
CA GLY A 293 -1.45 8.22 3.41
C GLY A 293 -1.72 7.89 1.94
N ASP A 294 -0.69 8.04 1.12
CA ASP A 294 -0.59 7.52 -0.25
C ASP A 294 0.59 6.53 -0.25
N LEU A 295 0.32 5.28 0.17
CA LEU A 295 1.35 4.26 0.42
C LEU A 295 0.82 2.82 0.46
N HIS A 296 1.72 1.87 0.23
CA HIS A 296 1.56 0.48 0.67
C HIS A 296 2.17 0.30 2.06
N TYR A 297 1.43 -0.31 2.99
CA TYR A 297 1.87 -0.49 4.37
C TYR A 297 2.58 -1.84 4.55
N ASP A 298 3.86 -1.85 4.18
CA ASP A 298 4.69 -3.06 4.12
C ASP A 298 5.07 -3.63 5.51
N ALA A 299 4.72 -2.96 6.63
CA ALA A 299 4.96 -3.49 7.97
C ALA A 299 4.15 -4.77 8.25
N THR A 300 2.84 -4.73 8.00
CA THR A 300 1.89 -5.84 8.15
C THR A 300 1.61 -6.58 6.84
N LYS A 301 2.27 -6.22 5.73
CA LYS A 301 2.04 -6.83 4.40
C LYS A 301 0.58 -6.74 3.93
N ASP A 302 0.00 -5.56 4.11
CA ASP A 302 -1.36 -5.20 3.68
C ASP A 302 -1.58 -5.51 2.18
N LEU A 303 -2.80 -5.86 1.78
CA LEU A 303 -3.14 -6.30 0.42
C LEU A 303 -3.66 -5.16 -0.48
N GLU A 304 -3.86 -4.01 0.14
CA GLU A 304 -4.40 -2.77 -0.37
C GLU A 304 -3.34 -1.69 -0.49
N TRP A 305 -3.59 -0.73 -1.38
CA TRP A 305 -2.93 0.57 -1.31
C TRP A 305 -3.77 1.50 -0.43
N TYR A 306 -3.17 2.16 0.56
CA TYR A 306 -3.81 3.27 1.25
C TYR A 306 -3.73 4.51 0.35
N ASP A 307 -4.89 5.04 -0.01
CA ASP A 307 -5.06 6.16 -0.94
C ASP A 307 -5.91 7.26 -0.29
N PRO A 308 -5.54 8.55 -0.44
CA PRO A 308 -6.36 9.64 0.07
C PRO A 308 -7.78 9.72 -0.53
N ASP A 309 -8.02 9.20 -1.74
CA ASP A 309 -9.36 9.21 -2.37
C ASP A 309 -10.35 8.20 -1.75
N ALA A 310 -9.86 7.34 -0.85
CA ALA A 310 -10.66 6.42 -0.04
C ALA A 310 -11.09 7.01 1.32
N VAL A 311 -10.70 8.25 1.63
CA VAL A 311 -10.99 8.95 2.90
C VAL A 311 -11.69 10.28 2.64
N THR A 312 -12.88 10.46 3.22
CA THR A 312 -13.62 11.73 3.17
C THR A 312 -14.58 11.85 4.36
N THR A 313 -15.21 13.01 4.57
CA THR A 313 -16.32 13.15 5.51
C THR A 313 -17.68 13.08 4.80
N ALA A 314 -18.63 12.33 5.36
CA ALA A 314 -20.01 12.26 4.87
C ALA A 314 -21.01 11.87 5.98
N ASN A 315 -22.19 12.48 5.93
CA ASN A 315 -23.26 12.38 6.93
C ASN A 315 -22.79 12.63 8.37
N GLY A 316 -21.95 13.64 8.58
CA GLY A 316 -21.40 13.99 9.89
C GLY A 316 -20.35 13.03 10.43
N THR A 317 -19.71 12.22 9.58
CA THR A 317 -18.71 11.23 10.00
C THR A 317 -17.51 11.23 9.06
N LEU A 318 -16.31 10.96 9.59
CA LEU A 318 -15.16 10.52 8.80
C LEU A 318 -15.44 9.11 8.28
N VAL A 319 -15.36 8.92 6.97
CA VAL A 319 -15.59 7.65 6.27
C VAL A 319 -14.29 7.16 5.65
N ILE A 320 -13.89 5.93 6.02
CA ILE A 320 -12.74 5.22 5.44
C ILE A 320 -13.30 4.01 4.68
N ARG A 321 -13.11 3.97 3.35
CA ARG A 321 -13.67 2.92 2.47
C ARG A 321 -12.60 1.94 1.98
N LEU A 322 -12.84 0.65 2.17
CA LEU A 322 -12.08 -0.46 1.61
C LEU A 322 -12.79 -1.01 0.35
N ASP A 323 -12.12 -0.94 -0.79
CA ASP A 323 -12.62 -1.31 -2.11
C ASP A 323 -11.86 -2.51 -2.71
N ALA A 324 -12.57 -3.47 -3.30
CA ALA A 324 -11.99 -4.53 -4.12
C ALA A 324 -11.71 -4.06 -5.56
N MET A 325 -10.76 -3.12 -5.69
CA MET A 325 -10.32 -2.59 -6.98
C MET A 325 -8.79 -2.51 -7.08
N ARG A 326 -8.27 -2.65 -8.29
CA ARG A 326 -6.83 -2.53 -8.54
C ARG A 326 -6.37 -1.08 -8.33
N ASN A 327 -5.47 -0.87 -7.39
CA ASN A 327 -4.75 0.39 -7.20
C ASN A 327 -3.23 0.13 -7.05
N HIS A 328 -2.39 0.98 -7.63
CA HIS A 328 -0.92 0.92 -7.59
C HIS A 328 -0.25 -0.47 -7.78
N GLY A 329 -0.92 -1.39 -8.49
CA GLY A 329 -0.46 -2.76 -8.75
C GLY A 329 -1.06 -3.84 -7.82
N LEU A 330 -1.61 -3.43 -6.68
CA LEU A 330 -2.35 -4.27 -5.74
C LEU A 330 -3.79 -4.55 -6.22
N LEU A 331 -4.54 -5.32 -5.44
CA LEU A 331 -5.91 -5.76 -5.78
C LEU A 331 -7.02 -5.04 -5.00
N TYR A 332 -6.64 -4.27 -3.98
CA TYR A 332 -7.54 -3.54 -3.09
C TYR A 332 -7.05 -2.10 -2.92
N ARG A 333 -7.96 -1.23 -2.47
CA ARG A 333 -7.65 0.13 -2.00
C ARG A 333 -8.34 0.34 -0.66
N SER A 334 -7.68 1.01 0.28
CA SER A 334 -8.32 1.51 1.50
C SER A 334 -7.82 2.90 1.86
N GLY A 335 -8.19 3.40 3.04
CA GLY A 335 -7.68 4.64 3.60
C GLY A 335 -6.97 4.44 4.95
N MET A 336 -5.89 5.19 5.15
CA MET A 336 -5.20 5.39 6.42
C MET A 336 -5.02 6.90 6.59
N ILE A 337 -5.45 7.45 7.72
CA ILE A 337 -5.34 8.87 8.05
C ILE A 337 -4.51 9.03 9.33
N GLN A 338 -3.57 9.97 9.32
CA GLN A 338 -2.60 10.21 10.40
C GLN A 338 -2.59 11.70 10.79
N SER A 339 -2.36 12.00 12.07
CA SER A 339 -2.09 13.36 12.55
C SER A 339 -0.58 13.66 12.73
N TRP A 340 0.27 12.75 12.23
CA TRP A 340 1.72 12.80 12.35
C TRP A 340 2.30 14.17 11.97
N ASN A 341 3.12 14.71 12.88
CA ASN A 341 3.76 16.03 12.81
C ASN A 341 2.82 17.22 12.51
N LYS A 342 1.52 17.08 12.84
CA LYS A 342 0.46 18.10 12.65
C LYS A 342 -0.29 18.37 13.95
N LEU A 343 -0.72 17.30 14.63
CA LEU A 343 -1.35 17.32 15.95
C LEU A 343 -0.83 16.13 16.74
N CYS A 344 -0.25 16.41 17.91
CA CYS A 344 0.19 15.40 18.86
C CYS A 344 -0.20 15.80 20.28
N PHE A 345 -0.30 14.83 21.18
CA PHE A 345 -0.61 15.04 22.60
C PHE A 345 0.31 14.21 23.49
N THR A 346 0.62 14.73 24.69
CA THR A 346 1.42 14.02 25.70
C THR A 346 0.61 13.96 26.99
N GLU A 347 0.32 12.75 27.47
CA GLU A 347 -0.65 12.46 28.55
C GLU A 347 -2.10 12.88 28.21
N GLY A 348 -3.06 12.32 28.94
CA GLY A 348 -4.49 12.60 28.78
C GLY A 348 -5.30 11.40 28.31
N MET A 349 -6.56 11.66 27.99
CA MET A 349 -7.53 10.69 27.50
C MET A 349 -7.88 10.99 26.05
N ILE A 350 -7.72 10.01 25.16
CA ILE A 350 -8.25 10.05 23.81
C ILE A 350 -9.49 9.15 23.72
N VAL A 351 -10.56 9.66 23.13
CA VAL A 351 -11.81 8.94 22.89
C VAL A 351 -12.23 9.12 21.44
N VAL A 352 -12.58 8.01 20.79
CA VAL A 352 -13.00 7.95 19.39
C VAL A 352 -14.34 7.25 19.32
N SER A 353 -15.36 7.92 18.79
CA SER A 353 -16.68 7.32 18.53
C SER A 353 -16.67 6.68 17.15
N ALA A 354 -16.86 5.37 17.07
CA ALA A 354 -16.68 4.62 15.83
C ALA A 354 -17.77 3.56 15.57
N ASN A 355 -18.07 3.36 14.29
CA ASN A 355 -18.85 2.25 13.74
C ASN A 355 -17.92 1.38 12.89
N LEU A 356 -17.73 0.13 13.31
CA LEU A 356 -16.71 -0.77 12.76
C LEU A 356 -17.17 -1.40 11.43
N PRO A 357 -16.27 -1.73 10.50
CA PRO A 357 -16.64 -2.13 9.14
C PRO A 357 -17.16 -3.57 9.04
N GLY A 358 -18.14 -3.79 8.17
CA GLY A 358 -18.64 -5.11 7.81
C GLY A 358 -19.51 -5.74 8.90
N TYR A 359 -19.45 -7.07 9.04
CA TYR A 359 -20.16 -7.82 10.08
C TYR A 359 -19.15 -8.26 11.14
N GLY A 360 -19.44 -8.02 12.43
CA GLY A 360 -18.54 -8.41 13.53
C GLY A 360 -18.27 -9.92 13.66
N ASN A 361 -19.01 -10.78 12.97
CA ASN A 361 -18.82 -12.23 12.97
C ASN A 361 -18.06 -12.78 11.74
N ILE A 362 -17.54 -11.92 10.87
CA ILE A 362 -16.72 -12.29 9.70
C ILE A 362 -15.27 -11.86 9.95
N SER A 363 -14.33 -12.79 9.75
CA SER A 363 -12.89 -12.54 9.95
C SER A 363 -12.20 -12.02 8.68
N GLY A 364 -11.22 -11.13 8.84
CA GLY A 364 -10.31 -10.71 7.76
C GLY A 364 -10.06 -9.21 7.64
N LEU A 365 -10.80 -8.38 8.36
CA LEU A 365 -10.61 -6.92 8.38
C LEU A 365 -9.76 -6.49 9.58
N TRP A 366 -9.02 -5.40 9.41
CA TRP A 366 -8.23 -4.76 10.46
C TRP A 366 -8.63 -3.27 10.59
N PRO A 367 -9.79 -2.96 11.21
CA PRO A 367 -10.07 -1.59 11.61
C PRO A 367 -9.12 -1.23 12.76
N GLY A 368 -8.23 -0.28 12.49
CA GLY A 368 -7.25 0.25 13.42
C GLY A 368 -7.61 1.67 13.86
N LEU A 369 -7.71 1.90 15.17
CA LEU A 369 -7.71 3.22 15.80
C LEU A 369 -6.60 3.20 16.85
N TRP A 370 -5.55 3.99 16.70
CA TRP A 370 -4.32 3.83 17.48
C TRP A 370 -3.48 5.10 17.50
N THR A 371 -2.38 5.07 18.26
CA THR A 371 -1.47 6.22 18.40
C THR A 371 -0.01 5.77 18.40
N MET A 372 0.88 6.58 17.79
CA MET A 372 2.32 6.33 17.75
C MET A 372 3.10 7.62 18.08
N GLY A 373 4.19 7.48 18.86
CA GLY A 373 5.11 8.59 19.18
C GLY A 373 5.76 9.22 17.93
N ASN A 374 5.73 10.55 17.83
CA ASN A 374 5.97 11.32 16.60
C ASN A 374 7.35 11.11 15.92
N LEU A 375 8.36 10.56 16.62
CA LEU A 375 9.65 10.19 16.02
C LEU A 375 9.56 9.02 15.03
N GLY A 376 8.49 8.22 15.10
CA GLY A 376 8.13 7.24 14.07
C GLY A 376 7.04 7.79 13.17
N ARG A 377 7.07 7.46 11.88
CA ARG A 377 5.99 7.77 10.94
C ARG A 377 5.36 6.47 10.41
N PRO A 378 4.07 6.21 10.71
CA PRO A 378 3.34 5.05 10.20
C PRO A 378 3.50 4.86 8.68
N GLY A 379 3.87 3.64 8.29
CA GLY A 379 4.10 3.26 6.88
C GLY A 379 5.50 3.58 6.34
N TYR A 380 6.30 4.41 7.00
CA TYR A 380 7.65 4.81 6.56
C TYR A 380 8.71 4.03 7.36
N LEU A 381 8.95 2.76 6.96
CA LEU A 381 9.76 1.79 7.74
C LEU A 381 11.15 2.29 8.15
N GLY A 382 11.85 3.07 7.32
CA GLY A 382 13.16 3.63 7.68
C GLY A 382 13.11 4.63 8.85
N THR A 383 11.94 5.22 9.15
CA THR A 383 11.75 6.08 10.32
C THR A 383 11.66 5.24 11.60
N THR A 384 10.81 4.21 11.57
CA THR A 384 10.48 3.33 12.70
C THR A 384 11.60 2.35 13.04
N GLU A 385 12.49 2.02 12.11
CA GLU A 385 13.67 1.16 12.35
C GLU A 385 14.48 1.62 13.57
N GLY A 386 14.48 0.80 14.63
CA GLY A 386 15.18 1.09 15.90
C GLY A 386 14.57 2.21 16.75
N VAL A 387 13.34 2.64 16.45
CA VAL A 387 12.62 3.72 17.15
C VAL A 387 11.29 3.18 17.66
N TRP A 388 10.52 2.51 16.80
CA TRP A 388 9.38 1.69 17.19
C TRP A 388 9.85 0.33 17.71
N PRO A 389 9.22 -0.25 18.76
CA PRO A 389 8.28 0.32 19.71
C PRO A 389 8.99 0.69 21.03
N TYR A 390 10.16 1.33 20.97
CA TYR A 390 10.99 1.54 22.17
C TYR A 390 10.39 2.55 23.15
N THR A 391 10.37 2.19 24.44
CA THR A 391 10.00 3.09 25.55
C THR A 391 11.00 2.94 26.70
N TYR A 392 12.28 3.14 26.37
CA TYR A 392 13.40 2.63 27.17
C TYR A 392 14.50 3.65 27.39
N GLU A 393 14.97 3.72 28.63
CA GLU A 393 15.92 4.72 29.15
C GLU A 393 17.29 4.13 29.53
N SER A 394 17.37 2.81 29.71
CA SER A 394 18.55 2.16 30.33
C SER A 394 19.66 1.88 29.31
N CYS A 395 20.92 2.17 29.66
CA CYS A 395 22.08 1.90 28.80
C CYS A 395 22.66 0.49 29.07
N ASP A 396 21.99 -0.54 28.58
CA ASP A 396 22.34 -1.95 28.79
C ASP A 396 22.05 -2.81 27.54
N SER A 397 21.96 -4.14 27.69
CA SER A 397 21.62 -5.06 26.60
C SER A 397 20.33 -4.70 25.85
N GLY A 398 19.37 -4.01 26.47
CA GLY A 398 18.12 -3.63 25.83
C GLY A 398 18.28 -2.73 24.60
N ILE A 399 19.33 -1.89 24.56
CA ILE A 399 19.57 -0.93 23.46
C ILE A 399 20.35 -1.52 22.28
N THR A 400 20.80 -2.77 22.35
CA THR A 400 21.65 -3.41 21.34
C THR A 400 20.83 -4.26 20.35
N ALA A 401 21.42 -4.55 19.18
CA ALA A 401 20.80 -5.43 18.19
C ALA A 401 20.46 -6.79 18.80
N ASN A 402 19.24 -7.27 18.54
CA ASN A 402 18.64 -8.48 19.10
C ASN A 402 18.70 -8.56 20.64
N GLN A 403 18.79 -7.42 21.34
CA GLN A 403 19.04 -7.34 22.80
C GLN A 403 20.33 -8.08 23.25
N SER A 404 21.31 -8.20 22.36
CA SER A 404 22.49 -9.07 22.52
C SER A 404 22.18 -10.55 22.75
N SER A 405 20.97 -11.02 22.41
CA SER A 405 20.56 -12.42 22.57
C SER A 405 20.58 -13.21 21.25
N PRO A 406 21.09 -14.45 21.24
CA PRO A 406 21.13 -15.32 20.06
C PRO A 406 19.92 -16.27 19.94
N ASP A 407 18.98 -16.22 20.89
CA ASP A 407 17.79 -17.09 20.96
C ASP A 407 16.67 -16.71 19.97
N GLY A 408 16.70 -15.48 19.44
CA GLY A 408 15.65 -14.92 18.58
C GLY A 408 14.54 -14.21 19.34
N ILE A 409 14.74 -13.85 20.62
CA ILE A 409 13.80 -13.04 21.41
C ILE A 409 13.45 -11.70 20.73
N SER A 410 14.37 -11.13 19.98
CA SER A 410 14.21 -9.85 19.29
C SER A 410 15.01 -9.85 17.98
N TYR A 411 14.43 -9.29 16.93
CA TYR A 411 15.06 -8.97 15.65
C TYR A 411 15.20 -7.45 15.45
N LEU A 412 15.02 -6.65 16.51
CA LEU A 412 15.24 -5.21 16.45
C LEU A 412 16.74 -4.89 16.30
N PRO A 413 17.11 -3.86 15.51
CA PRO A 413 18.51 -3.46 15.29
C PRO A 413 19.17 -2.78 16.52
N GLY A 414 18.44 -2.65 17.64
CA GLY A 414 18.81 -1.84 18.79
C GLY A 414 18.11 -0.48 18.78
N GLN A 415 18.14 0.21 19.92
CA GLN A 415 17.49 1.51 20.08
C GLN A 415 18.36 2.61 19.41
N LYS A 416 17.90 3.10 18.27
CA LYS A 416 18.55 4.14 17.44
C LYS A 416 18.78 5.43 18.23
N LEU A 417 17.87 5.75 19.14
CA LEU A 417 17.88 6.96 19.97
C LEU A 417 17.91 6.60 21.47
N ASN A 418 19.04 6.04 21.90
CA ASN A 418 19.27 5.63 23.29
C ASN A 418 19.91 6.76 24.11
N SER A 419 19.62 6.76 25.42
CA SER A 419 20.10 7.75 26.40
C SER A 419 21.63 7.94 26.40
N CYS A 420 22.38 6.87 26.14
CA CYS A 420 23.85 6.88 26.09
C CYS A 420 24.45 7.03 24.68
N THR A 421 23.76 7.73 23.78
CA THR A 421 24.28 8.12 22.46
C THR A 421 25.56 8.97 22.56
N CYS A 422 26.59 8.65 21.77
CA CYS A 422 27.93 9.26 21.84
C CYS A 422 27.93 10.78 21.58
N PRO A 423 28.94 11.52 22.09
CA PRO A 423 29.15 12.92 21.73
C PRO A 423 29.40 13.08 20.22
N GLY A 424 28.67 14.00 19.58
CA GLY A 424 28.79 14.30 18.14
C GLY A 424 27.88 13.49 17.21
N GLU A 425 27.19 12.47 17.71
CA GLU A 425 26.14 11.76 16.95
C GLU A 425 24.80 12.54 17.00
N LYS A 426 23.95 12.35 15.99
CA LYS A 426 22.61 12.98 15.89
C LYS A 426 21.61 12.30 16.82
N HIS A 427 20.91 13.09 17.63
CA HIS A 427 19.89 12.66 18.59
C HIS A 427 19.10 13.91 19.05
N PRO A 428 17.76 13.86 19.26
CA PRO A 428 16.99 15.06 19.62
C PRO A 428 17.41 15.69 20.96
N ASN A 429 17.41 14.90 22.04
CA ASN A 429 17.75 15.32 23.42
C ASN A 429 18.73 14.31 24.06
N ARG A 430 20.05 14.47 23.82
CA ARG A 430 21.06 13.51 24.29
C ARG A 430 21.06 13.38 25.81
N GLY A 431 20.94 12.15 26.32
CA GLY A 431 20.84 11.86 27.75
C GLY A 431 19.46 11.32 28.17
N VAL A 432 18.48 11.34 27.25
CA VAL A 432 17.15 10.74 27.40
C VAL A 432 17.00 9.62 26.37
N GLY A 433 16.35 8.52 26.73
CA GLY A 433 15.97 7.44 25.83
C GLY A 433 14.68 7.77 25.07
N ARG A 434 14.71 7.60 23.75
CA ARG A 434 13.64 8.03 22.83
C ARG A 434 13.18 6.90 21.92
N GLY A 435 11.97 7.02 21.41
CA GLY A 435 11.37 5.99 20.56
C GLY A 435 10.07 6.46 19.90
N ALA A 436 9.31 5.48 19.44
CA ALA A 436 7.96 5.64 18.91
C ALA A 436 7.13 4.44 19.38
N PRO A 437 6.82 4.35 20.68
CA PRO A 437 5.94 3.32 21.19
C PRO A 437 4.51 3.58 20.68
N GLU A 438 3.66 2.57 20.81
CA GLU A 438 2.36 2.49 20.15
C GLU A 438 1.30 2.08 21.18
N ILE A 439 0.22 2.87 21.29
CA ILE A 439 -0.91 2.61 22.19
C ILE A 439 -2.17 2.51 21.34
N ASP A 440 -2.81 1.36 21.41
CA ASP A 440 -3.91 0.96 20.53
C ASP A 440 -5.26 1.17 21.22
N ILE A 441 -6.17 1.90 20.55
CA ILE A 441 -7.53 2.21 21.02
C ILE A 441 -8.50 1.10 20.55
N VAL A 442 -8.34 0.68 19.29
CA VAL A 442 -9.03 -0.45 18.65
C VAL A 442 -8.07 -1.11 17.68
N GLU A 443 -7.65 -2.34 17.97
CA GLU A 443 -7.24 -3.33 16.98
C GLU A 443 -8.40 -4.31 16.79
N GLY A 444 -9.25 -4.10 15.78
CA GLY A 444 -10.42 -4.95 15.59
C GLY A 444 -10.08 -6.32 14.98
N ALA A 445 -10.69 -7.37 15.55
CA ALA A 445 -10.62 -8.74 15.06
C ALA A 445 -11.94 -9.49 15.32
N THR A 446 -11.96 -10.80 15.04
CA THR A 446 -13.15 -11.66 15.19
C THR A 446 -12.76 -12.96 15.88
N ASP A 447 -13.45 -13.30 16.98
CA ASP A 447 -13.30 -14.62 17.60
C ASP A 447 -13.96 -15.66 16.69
N THR A 448 -13.17 -16.60 16.16
CA THR A 448 -13.64 -17.62 15.21
C THR A 448 -14.42 -18.78 15.87
N THR A 449 -14.37 -18.90 17.19
CA THR A 449 -15.09 -19.90 17.99
C THR A 449 -16.46 -19.36 18.43
N LEU A 450 -16.48 -18.17 19.04
CA LEU A 450 -17.68 -17.47 19.48
C LEU A 450 -18.45 -16.81 18.32
N LYS A 451 -17.75 -16.52 17.20
CA LYS A 451 -18.27 -15.83 16.01
C LYS A 451 -18.84 -14.46 16.36
N THR A 452 -18.04 -13.67 17.05
CA THR A 452 -18.36 -12.30 17.45
C THR A 452 -17.14 -11.39 17.31
N GLY A 453 -17.40 -10.09 17.30
CA GLY A 453 -16.35 -9.09 17.25
C GLY A 453 -15.53 -9.09 18.53
N VAL A 454 -14.23 -8.84 18.41
CA VAL A 454 -13.35 -8.58 19.54
C VAL A 454 -12.47 -7.37 19.23
N VAL A 455 -12.06 -6.66 20.28
CA VAL A 455 -11.06 -5.61 20.20
C VAL A 455 -9.83 -6.05 20.98
N SER A 456 -8.65 -5.96 20.37
CA SER A 456 -7.38 -5.90 21.09
C SER A 456 -7.11 -4.43 21.47
N GLN A 457 -6.75 -4.22 22.73
CA GLN A 457 -6.36 -2.94 23.31
C GLN A 457 -5.01 -3.14 23.97
N SER A 458 -4.03 -2.37 23.53
CA SER A 458 -2.63 -2.79 23.53
C SER A 458 -1.67 -1.63 23.80
N TYR A 459 -0.55 -1.94 24.46
CA TYR A 459 0.65 -1.13 24.51
C TYR A 459 1.83 -1.95 23.94
N GLN A 460 2.34 -1.54 22.78
CA GLN A 460 3.50 -2.15 22.15
C GLN A 460 4.78 -1.57 22.77
N VAL A 461 5.68 -2.45 23.21
CA VAL A 461 6.91 -2.06 23.91
C VAL A 461 8.14 -2.84 23.44
N ALA A 462 9.27 -2.14 23.43
CA ALA A 462 10.60 -2.71 23.34
C ALA A 462 11.53 -2.06 24.40
N PRO A 463 12.51 -2.81 24.94
CA PRO A 463 12.87 -4.18 24.59
C PRO A 463 11.94 -5.24 25.21
N MET A 464 11.97 -6.47 24.67
CA MET A 464 11.12 -7.57 25.10
C MET A 464 11.61 -8.21 26.40
N ASP A 465 10.68 -8.59 27.27
CA ASP A 465 10.91 -9.47 28.41
C ASP A 465 11.15 -10.93 27.97
N ILE A 466 11.96 -11.68 28.74
CA ILE A 466 12.28 -13.09 28.47
C ILE A 466 11.09 -14.05 28.47
N TRP A 467 9.96 -13.69 29.09
CA TRP A 467 8.71 -14.43 29.05
C TRP A 467 7.63 -13.74 28.20
N TYR A 468 7.94 -12.59 27.60
CA TYR A 468 6.98 -11.70 26.93
C TYR A 468 5.79 -11.26 27.82
N MET A 469 5.91 -11.34 29.15
CA MET A 469 4.81 -11.00 30.08
C MET A 469 5.04 -9.70 30.86
N PRO A 470 3.97 -8.96 31.20
CA PRO A 470 4.00 -7.94 32.24
C PRO A 470 3.92 -8.60 33.64
N ASP A 471 4.23 -7.84 34.69
CA ASP A 471 3.88 -8.25 36.06
C ASP A 471 2.37 -8.00 36.29
N TYR A 472 1.59 -9.07 36.25
CA TYR A 472 0.14 -9.05 36.46
C TYR A 472 -0.31 -8.59 37.85
N ASN A 473 0.60 -8.45 38.84
CA ASN A 473 0.25 -7.79 40.12
C ASN A 473 -0.05 -6.28 39.94
N PHE A 474 0.37 -5.70 38.81
CA PHE A 474 0.16 -4.29 38.45
C PHE A 474 -0.78 -4.12 37.25
N VAL A 475 -1.52 -5.17 36.88
CA VAL A 475 -2.53 -5.17 35.82
C VAL A 475 -3.91 -5.47 36.43
N GLU A 476 -4.89 -4.62 36.15
CA GLU A 476 -6.23 -4.70 36.73
C GLU A 476 -7.28 -4.86 35.61
N ILE A 477 -8.02 -5.97 35.62
CA ILE A 477 -9.16 -6.20 34.73
C ILE A 477 -10.45 -5.90 35.50
N TYR A 478 -11.27 -5.01 34.95
CA TYR A 478 -12.47 -4.49 35.60
C TYR A 478 -13.70 -5.40 35.39
N ASN A 479 -13.78 -6.11 34.25
CA ASN A 479 -14.82 -7.10 33.99
C ASN A 479 -14.28 -8.35 33.27
N SER A 480 -14.00 -9.39 34.06
CA SER A 480 -13.50 -10.69 33.55
C SER A 480 -14.55 -11.56 32.84
N GLU A 481 -15.81 -11.11 32.71
CA GLU A 481 -16.82 -11.83 31.90
C GLU A 481 -16.74 -11.46 30.41
N VAL A 482 -16.14 -10.31 30.08
CA VAL A 482 -16.02 -9.81 28.69
C VAL A 482 -14.59 -9.48 28.26
N THR A 483 -13.67 -9.24 29.20
CA THR A 483 -12.27 -8.88 28.97
C THR A 483 -11.33 -9.91 29.56
N THR A 484 -10.30 -10.28 28.81
CA THR A 484 -9.19 -11.14 29.25
C THR A 484 -7.85 -10.55 28.80
N MET A 485 -6.74 -10.88 29.47
CA MET A 485 -5.42 -10.67 28.87
C MET A 485 -5.31 -11.49 27.58
N ASN A 486 -4.64 -10.93 26.57
CA ASN A 486 -4.44 -11.57 25.29
C ASN A 486 -3.51 -12.79 25.43
N THR A 487 -3.71 -13.82 24.61
CA THR A 487 -2.78 -14.95 24.49
C THR A 487 -1.67 -14.67 23.48
N TYR A 488 -1.89 -13.70 22.58
CA TYR A 488 -0.82 -13.09 21.79
C TYR A 488 -0.09 -12.03 22.62
N ALA A 489 1.20 -12.25 22.88
CA ALA A 489 2.03 -11.37 23.69
C ALA A 489 3.02 -10.53 22.87
N GLY A 490 2.95 -10.56 21.54
CA GLY A 490 3.86 -9.88 20.63
C GLY A 490 4.59 -10.81 19.65
N GLY A 491 5.63 -10.29 19.00
CA GLY A 491 6.45 -10.96 18.01
C GLY A 491 7.89 -10.43 18.00
N PRO A 492 8.73 -10.84 17.03
CA PRO A 492 10.17 -10.55 17.06
C PRO A 492 10.52 -9.04 16.94
N PHE A 493 9.55 -8.17 16.67
CA PHE A 493 9.76 -6.72 16.60
C PHE A 493 9.06 -5.94 17.73
N GLN A 494 8.18 -6.57 18.53
CA GLN A 494 7.42 -5.93 19.60
C GLN A 494 6.99 -6.92 20.70
N GLN A 495 7.09 -6.55 21.98
CA GLN A 495 6.26 -7.17 23.02
C GLN A 495 4.94 -6.39 23.10
N ALA A 496 3.81 -7.08 23.04
CA ALA A 496 2.47 -6.49 23.14
C ALA A 496 1.88 -6.76 24.53
N VAL A 497 1.76 -5.74 25.38
CA VAL A 497 0.95 -5.85 26.60
C VAL A 497 -0.49 -5.49 26.22
N SER A 498 -1.33 -6.51 26.01
CA SER A 498 -2.67 -6.32 25.48
C SER A 498 -3.75 -7.13 26.20
N ALA A 499 -4.96 -6.59 26.21
CA ALA A 499 -6.18 -7.29 26.59
C ALA A 499 -7.12 -7.40 25.38
N VAL A 500 -7.91 -8.47 25.35
CA VAL A 500 -8.94 -8.69 24.34
C VAL A 500 -10.30 -8.62 25.00
N SER A 501 -11.20 -7.83 24.42
CA SER A 501 -12.57 -7.65 24.91
C SER A 501 -13.61 -7.99 23.84
N THR A 502 -14.67 -8.70 24.24
CA THR A 502 -15.78 -9.05 23.34
C THR A 502 -16.66 -7.82 23.03
N LEU A 503 -16.91 -7.60 21.74
CA LEU A 503 -17.72 -6.50 21.24
C LEU A 503 -19.16 -6.93 20.92
N ASN A 504 -20.09 -5.97 21.00
CA ASN A 504 -21.46 -6.13 20.54
C ASN A 504 -21.51 -6.06 19.00
N THR A 505 -22.21 -6.99 18.36
CA THR A 505 -22.37 -7.04 16.91
C THR A 505 -23.11 -5.83 16.33
N THR A 506 -23.86 -5.07 17.14
CA THR A 506 -24.59 -3.87 16.70
C THR A 506 -23.71 -2.63 16.48
N TRP A 507 -22.45 -2.65 16.92
CA TRP A 507 -21.44 -1.59 16.72
C TRP A 507 -20.71 -1.66 15.37
N TYR A 508 -21.11 -2.61 14.52
CA TYR A 508 -20.58 -2.81 13.18
C TYR A 508 -21.49 -2.18 12.11
N SER A 509 -21.02 -2.04 10.87
CA SER A 509 -21.75 -1.38 9.78
C SER A 509 -22.81 -2.26 9.12
N GLU A 510 -22.77 -3.58 9.35
CA GLU A 510 -23.68 -4.56 8.77
C GLU A 510 -24.19 -5.57 9.82
N GLY A 511 -25.44 -6.02 9.65
CA GLY A 511 -26.08 -7.01 10.51
C GLY A 511 -27.45 -6.56 11.05
N PRO A 512 -28.14 -7.41 11.84
CA PRO A 512 -29.34 -7.02 12.56
C PRO A 512 -29.04 -5.91 13.57
N ASP A 513 -29.88 -4.87 13.60
CA ASP A 513 -29.76 -3.72 14.51
C ASP A 513 -28.37 -3.05 14.52
N SER A 514 -27.67 -3.12 13.38
CA SER A 514 -26.33 -2.58 13.15
C SER A 514 -26.32 -1.08 12.82
N GLY A 515 -25.14 -0.50 12.64
CA GLY A 515 -24.93 0.91 12.32
C GLY A 515 -24.80 1.83 13.54
N ASN A 516 -24.75 1.28 14.76
CA ASN A 516 -24.52 2.08 15.96
C ASN A 516 -23.04 2.45 16.09
N PHE A 517 -22.80 3.62 16.67
CA PHE A 517 -21.47 4.06 17.09
C PHE A 517 -21.23 3.69 18.56
N GLN A 518 -19.97 3.52 18.91
CA GLN A 518 -19.51 3.22 20.26
C GLN A 518 -18.26 4.04 20.56
N GLU A 519 -18.14 4.60 21.77
CA GLU A 519 -16.88 5.20 22.23
C GLU A 519 -15.84 4.11 22.50
N TYR A 520 -14.63 4.29 21.98
CA TYR A 520 -13.43 3.53 22.30
C TYR A 520 -12.36 4.52 22.76
N GLY A 521 -11.54 4.19 23.76
CA GLY A 521 -10.55 5.14 24.25
C GLY A 521 -9.47 4.54 25.13
N PHE A 522 -8.48 5.37 25.46
CA PHE A 522 -7.61 5.17 26.61
C PHE A 522 -7.35 6.50 27.32
N GLU A 523 -7.13 6.45 28.63
CA GLU A 523 -6.45 7.51 29.38
C GLU A 523 -5.06 7.05 29.79
N TYR A 524 -4.09 7.95 29.81
CA TYR A 524 -2.77 7.67 30.36
C TYR A 524 -2.13 8.88 31.04
N LEU A 525 -1.35 8.60 32.08
CA LEU A 525 -0.38 9.51 32.69
C LEU A 525 0.99 8.84 32.65
N ASN A 526 2.04 9.62 32.41
CA ASN A 526 3.38 9.07 32.16
C ASN A 526 4.39 9.38 33.26
N ASP A 527 3.93 9.70 34.47
CA ASP A 527 4.83 9.68 35.62
C ASP A 527 5.58 8.35 35.73
N ASN A 528 6.81 8.41 36.24
CA ASN A 528 7.64 7.23 36.34
C ASN A 528 6.96 6.16 37.22
N ASP A 529 6.47 6.55 38.39
CA ASP A 529 6.10 5.63 39.46
C ASP A 529 4.59 5.47 39.61
N ASP A 530 3.81 6.55 39.50
CA ASP A 530 2.34 6.53 39.56
C ASP A 530 1.68 6.54 38.15
N GLY A 531 2.46 6.47 37.07
CA GLY A 531 1.95 6.43 35.70
C GLY A 531 1.18 5.14 35.37
N TYR A 532 0.22 5.24 34.44
CA TYR A 532 -0.63 4.12 34.02
C TYR A 532 -1.24 4.37 32.63
N ILE A 533 -1.74 3.31 32.01
CA ILE A 533 -2.69 3.38 30.88
C ILE A 533 -3.95 2.59 31.28
N THR A 534 -5.13 3.19 31.09
CA THR A 534 -6.44 2.53 31.22
C THR A 534 -7.17 2.59 29.89
N TRP A 535 -7.70 1.46 29.42
CA TRP A 535 -8.50 1.39 28.20
C TRP A 535 -10.00 1.26 28.49
N TYR A 536 -10.80 1.75 27.55
CA TYR A 536 -12.26 1.91 27.65
C TYR A 536 -12.97 1.36 26.41
N VAL A 537 -14.18 0.83 26.63
CA VAL A 537 -15.24 0.72 25.62
C VAL A 537 -16.52 1.28 26.24
N GLY A 538 -17.02 2.39 25.70
CA GLY A 538 -18.07 3.19 26.33
C GLY A 538 -17.52 4.02 27.48
N GLN A 539 -18.25 4.04 28.60
CA GLN A 539 -17.86 4.76 29.82
C GLN A 539 -17.18 3.86 30.86
N ASP A 540 -17.19 2.54 30.65
CA ASP A 540 -16.65 1.56 31.59
C ASP A 540 -15.17 1.27 31.29
N PRO A 541 -14.26 1.39 32.27
CA PRO A 541 -12.88 0.93 32.11
C PRO A 541 -12.84 -0.59 31.98
N LEU A 542 -11.93 -1.12 31.15
CA LEU A 542 -11.81 -2.55 30.87
C LEU A 542 -10.56 -3.16 31.50
N VAL A 543 -9.40 -2.56 31.22
CA VAL A 543 -8.10 -2.96 31.76
C VAL A 543 -7.27 -1.73 32.10
N THR A 544 -6.49 -1.82 33.17
CA THR A 544 -5.46 -0.84 33.53
C THR A 544 -4.10 -1.51 33.66
N VAL A 545 -3.07 -0.94 33.05
CA VAL A 545 -1.67 -1.34 33.16
C VAL A 545 -0.90 -0.20 33.83
N ASN A 546 -0.43 -0.42 35.05
CA ASN A 546 0.34 0.58 35.81
C ASN A 546 1.83 0.48 35.44
N ALA A 547 2.62 1.55 35.60
CA ALA A 547 4.01 1.64 35.16
C ALA A 547 4.93 0.51 35.69
N TYR A 548 4.64 0.02 36.89
CA TYR A 548 5.36 -1.11 37.51
C TYR A 548 5.11 -2.47 36.84
N ALA A 549 4.03 -2.64 36.06
CA ALA A 549 3.78 -3.85 35.26
C ALA A 549 4.87 -4.10 34.21
N LEU A 550 5.58 -3.04 33.81
CA LEU A 550 6.71 -3.04 32.87
C LEU A 550 8.06 -2.76 33.55
N GLY A 551 8.16 -3.17 34.82
CA GLY A 551 9.38 -3.09 35.62
C GLY A 551 10.57 -3.89 35.05
N PRO A 552 11.75 -3.74 35.67
CA PRO A 552 12.95 -4.50 35.30
C PRO A 552 12.74 -6.00 35.51
N ASN A 553 13.07 -6.81 34.50
CA ASN A 553 13.07 -8.26 34.61
C ASN A 553 14.19 -8.86 33.75
N GLY A 554 14.81 -9.94 34.24
CA GLY A 554 15.85 -10.69 33.52
C GLY A 554 17.02 -9.83 33.00
N ASN A 555 16.96 -9.48 31.72
CA ASN A 555 17.97 -8.77 30.94
C ASN A 555 17.56 -7.33 30.53
N VAL A 556 16.41 -6.83 30.99
CA VAL A 556 15.89 -5.48 30.67
C VAL A 556 15.54 -4.68 31.93
N GLY A 557 15.77 -3.37 31.87
CA GLY A 557 15.34 -2.38 32.86
C GLY A 557 13.86 -1.99 32.74
N PHE A 558 13.49 -0.88 33.38
CA PHE A 558 12.14 -0.30 33.26
C PHE A 558 11.82 0.09 31.81
N ARG A 559 10.62 -0.29 31.37
CA ARG A 559 10.00 0.18 30.12
C ARG A 559 8.81 1.05 30.52
N ARG A 560 9.08 2.33 30.81
CA ARG A 560 8.08 3.24 31.42
C ARG A 560 6.96 3.54 30.41
N ILE A 561 5.84 4.06 30.91
CA ILE A 561 4.76 4.59 30.06
C ILE A 561 5.28 5.77 29.23
N SER A 562 4.82 5.89 27.98
CA SER A 562 5.39 6.78 26.97
C SER A 562 5.41 8.25 27.38
N LYS A 563 6.56 8.90 27.18
CA LYS A 563 6.75 10.36 27.25
C LYS A 563 6.84 11.03 25.88
N GLU A 564 6.80 10.25 24.82
CA GLU A 564 6.79 10.76 23.45
C GLU A 564 5.48 11.50 23.15
N PRO A 565 5.50 12.61 22.39
CA PRO A 565 4.28 13.21 21.87
C PRO A 565 3.61 12.25 20.89
N MET A 566 2.41 11.79 21.22
CA MET A 566 1.67 10.77 20.49
C MET A 566 0.85 11.41 19.36
N SER A 567 1.01 10.89 18.15
CA SER A 567 0.18 11.20 16.98
C SER A 567 -0.93 10.15 16.82
N ILE A 568 -2.04 10.51 16.19
CA ILE A 568 -3.25 9.69 16.00
C ILE A 568 -3.21 9.01 14.63
N ILE A 569 -3.60 7.73 14.57
CA ILE A 569 -3.77 6.96 13.32
C ILE A 569 -5.15 6.32 13.32
N MET A 570 -5.82 6.36 12.16
CA MET A 570 -7.06 5.62 11.91
C MET A 570 -6.98 4.97 10.52
N ASN A 571 -7.18 3.66 10.42
CA ASN A 571 -7.10 2.91 9.15
C ASN A 571 -8.09 1.75 9.09
N LEU A 572 -8.36 1.27 7.87
CA LEU A 572 -9.07 0.01 7.64
C LEU A 572 -8.21 -0.91 6.77
N GLY A 573 -7.43 -1.77 7.40
CA GLY A 573 -6.54 -2.69 6.70
C GLY A 573 -7.16 -4.05 6.32
N ILE A 574 -6.48 -4.79 5.44
CA ILE A 574 -6.78 -6.20 5.16
C ILE A 574 -5.50 -7.02 4.84
N SER A 575 -4.97 -7.73 5.85
CA SER A 575 -3.72 -8.49 5.73
C SER A 575 -3.84 -9.96 6.16
N ASN A 576 -3.17 -10.86 5.41
CA ASN A 576 -2.95 -12.26 5.78
C ASN A 576 -1.97 -12.45 6.96
N SER A 577 -1.18 -11.43 7.30
CA SER A 577 -0.32 -11.43 8.49
C SER A 577 -1.04 -10.93 9.74
N TRP A 578 -2.20 -10.28 9.58
CA TRP A 578 -3.08 -9.86 10.68
C TRP A 578 -4.07 -10.96 11.07
N ALA A 579 -4.90 -11.41 10.11
CA ALA A 579 -6.00 -12.32 10.39
C ALA A 579 -6.23 -13.33 9.24
N TYR A 580 -6.96 -14.41 9.55
CA TYR A 580 -7.53 -15.26 8.51
C TYR A 580 -8.65 -14.51 7.78
N ILE A 581 -8.56 -14.41 6.45
CA ILE A 581 -9.51 -13.65 5.63
C ILE A 581 -10.58 -14.57 5.04
N ASP A 582 -11.83 -14.41 5.47
CA ASP A 582 -12.99 -15.13 4.94
C ASP A 582 -13.53 -14.47 3.65
N TRP A 583 -12.74 -14.56 2.57
CA TRP A 583 -13.03 -13.95 1.27
C TRP A 583 -14.44 -14.21 0.71
N PRO A 584 -15.05 -15.42 0.83
CA PRO A 584 -16.43 -15.65 0.38
C PRO A 584 -17.48 -14.84 1.15
N SER A 585 -17.20 -14.46 2.40
CA SER A 585 -18.13 -13.77 3.29
C SER A 585 -18.03 -12.26 3.17
N LEU A 586 -16.82 -11.69 3.00
CA LEU A 586 -16.62 -10.24 2.78
C LEU A 586 -17.41 -9.72 1.55
N LYS A 587 -17.96 -8.50 1.66
CA LYS A 587 -18.76 -7.84 0.62
C LYS A 587 -18.26 -6.42 0.45
N PHE A 588 -17.57 -6.14 -0.65
CA PHE A 588 -16.99 -4.82 -0.95
C PHE A 588 -18.01 -3.97 -1.74
N PRO A 589 -18.02 -2.63 -1.57
CA PRO A 589 -17.16 -1.84 -0.68
C PRO A 589 -17.52 -2.00 0.80
N LEU A 590 -16.53 -1.89 1.67
CA LEU A 590 -16.66 -1.90 3.13
C LEU A 590 -16.31 -0.51 3.66
N THR A 591 -16.95 -0.07 4.75
CA THR A 591 -16.71 1.27 5.32
C THR A 591 -16.59 1.22 6.83
N MET A 592 -15.48 1.75 7.37
CA MET A 592 -15.42 2.17 8.77
C MET A 592 -15.87 3.63 8.85
N ARG A 593 -16.55 4.00 9.96
CA ARG A 593 -16.90 5.40 10.23
C ARG A 593 -16.41 5.83 11.61
N VAL A 594 -15.97 7.08 11.70
CA VAL A 594 -15.66 7.77 12.95
C VAL A 594 -16.53 9.02 13.04
N ASP A 595 -17.31 9.11 14.10
CA ASP A 595 -18.27 10.17 14.43
C ASP A 595 -17.55 11.35 15.09
N TYR A 596 -16.64 11.08 16.05
CA TYR A 596 -15.71 12.10 16.54
C TYR A 596 -14.40 11.50 17.06
N VAL A 597 -13.37 12.35 17.10
CA VAL A 597 -12.15 12.17 17.91
C VAL A 597 -12.13 13.30 18.95
N ARG A 598 -11.94 12.98 20.24
CA ARG A 598 -11.83 13.96 21.33
C ARG A 598 -10.66 13.62 22.24
N ILE A 599 -9.92 14.65 22.67
CA ILE A 599 -8.80 14.53 23.62
C ILE A 599 -9.08 15.42 24.83
N TYR A 600 -8.90 14.86 26.03
CA TYR A 600 -9.05 15.54 27.31
C TYR A 600 -7.74 15.44 28.10
N GLN A 601 -7.36 16.48 28.84
CA GLN A 601 -6.14 16.48 29.66
C GLN A 601 -6.40 17.06 31.06
N PRO A 602 -5.54 16.77 32.05
CA PRO A 602 -5.53 17.51 33.31
C PRO A 602 -5.42 19.01 33.02
N LYS A 603 -6.31 19.80 33.61
CA LYS A 603 -6.45 21.24 33.33
C LYS A 603 -5.14 22.04 33.50
N ASP A 604 -4.30 21.62 34.43
CA ASP A 604 -3.04 22.27 34.77
C ASP A 604 -1.81 21.64 34.07
N SER A 605 -2.03 20.64 33.18
CA SER A 605 -0.97 19.95 32.41
C SER A 605 -1.42 19.68 30.96
N ILE A 606 -1.89 20.71 30.28
CA ILE A 606 -2.29 20.66 28.86
C ILE A 606 -1.03 20.65 27.97
N LYS A 607 -0.85 19.58 27.20
CA LYS A 607 0.31 19.35 26.31
C LYS A 607 -0.17 18.89 24.93
N MET A 608 -0.43 19.85 24.05
CA MET A 608 -0.92 19.63 22.68
C MET A 608 0.12 20.11 21.64
N THR A 609 1.30 19.47 21.62
CA THR A 609 2.40 19.77 20.69
C THR A 609 3.11 18.49 20.25
N CYS A 610 3.62 18.49 19.01
CA CYS A 610 4.54 17.45 18.51
C CYS A 610 6.01 17.72 18.90
N ASP A 611 6.31 18.89 19.46
CA ASP A 611 7.65 19.32 19.88
C ASP A 611 7.61 19.88 21.33
N PRO A 612 7.53 19.02 22.37
CA PRO A 612 7.74 19.42 23.76
C PRO A 612 9.21 19.79 24.04
N ASP A 613 9.47 20.76 24.93
CA ASP A 613 10.83 21.20 25.30
C ASP A 613 11.71 20.06 25.87
N ASP A 614 11.09 19.12 26.59
CA ASP A 614 11.75 17.96 27.21
C ASP A 614 11.82 16.74 26.28
N TYR A 615 10.88 16.60 25.33
CA TYR A 615 10.79 15.52 24.34
C TYR A 615 10.76 16.02 22.87
N PRO A 616 11.70 16.88 22.43
CA PRO A 616 11.64 17.49 21.10
C PRO A 616 11.75 16.46 19.96
N THR A 617 11.10 16.73 18.83
CA THR A 617 11.09 15.89 17.62
C THR A 617 11.30 16.68 16.32
N LEU A 618 10.85 17.94 16.23
CA LEU A 618 10.74 18.70 14.97
C LEU A 618 12.09 18.84 14.26
N ALA A 619 13.08 19.42 14.96
CA ALA A 619 14.41 19.62 14.38
C ALA A 619 15.12 18.31 13.99
N TYR A 620 14.79 17.20 14.67
CA TYR A 620 15.31 15.87 14.31
C TYR A 620 14.63 15.31 13.05
N ILE A 621 13.32 15.51 12.89
CA ILE A 621 12.56 15.12 11.70
C ILE A 621 13.03 15.94 10.48
N GLU A 622 13.26 17.24 10.64
CA GLU A 622 13.77 18.13 9.59
C GLU A 622 15.20 17.78 9.16
N ASP A 623 16.13 17.56 10.10
CA ASP A 623 17.50 17.07 9.82
C ASP A 623 17.52 15.77 8.99
N HIS A 624 16.48 14.93 9.14
CA HIS A 624 16.39 13.61 8.53
C HIS A 624 15.25 13.50 7.49
N ALA A 625 14.81 14.63 6.93
CA ALA A 625 13.65 14.74 6.03
C ALA A 625 13.61 13.70 4.89
N ASN A 626 14.76 13.23 4.39
CA ASN A 626 14.81 12.22 3.33
C ASN A 626 14.09 10.92 3.73
N VAL A 627 14.18 10.45 4.98
CA VAL A 627 13.51 9.22 5.40
C VAL A 627 12.05 9.45 5.83
N TYR A 628 11.72 10.63 6.36
CA TYR A 628 10.35 10.96 6.80
C TYR A 628 9.38 11.30 5.66
N TYR A 629 9.89 11.73 4.50
CA TYR A 629 9.06 12.13 3.35
C TYR A 629 9.19 11.21 2.11
N ASN A 630 10.06 10.18 2.12
CA ASN A 630 10.16 9.20 1.03
C ASN A 630 9.90 7.76 1.52
N VAL A 631 8.72 7.24 1.24
CA VAL A 631 8.27 5.89 1.65
C VAL A 631 9.11 4.74 1.08
N ASN A 632 9.85 4.99 -0.01
CA ASN A 632 10.73 3.99 -0.62
C ASN A 632 11.97 3.65 0.25
N HIS A 633 12.25 4.42 1.30
CA HIS A 633 13.35 4.15 2.23
C HIS A 633 12.89 3.21 3.35
N THR A 634 13.08 1.90 3.13
CA THR A 634 12.67 0.85 4.08
C THR A 634 13.62 0.65 5.25
N SER A 635 14.83 1.21 5.21
CA SER A 635 15.76 1.30 6.35
C SER A 635 16.42 2.68 6.45
N TRP A 636 16.94 3.01 7.62
CA TRP A 636 17.69 4.22 7.93
C TRP A 636 18.95 4.37 7.06
N GLU A 637 19.66 3.26 6.82
CA GLU A 637 20.83 3.25 5.91
C GLU A 637 20.42 3.45 4.44
N SER A 638 19.24 2.97 4.03
CA SER A 638 18.74 3.17 2.66
C SER A 638 18.51 4.64 2.33
N ALA A 639 18.20 5.46 3.35
CA ALA A 639 18.06 6.91 3.25
C ALA A 639 19.39 7.68 3.30
N GLY A 640 20.53 7.00 3.37
CA GLY A 640 21.87 7.60 3.40
C GLY A 640 22.40 7.96 4.79
N TYR A 641 21.64 7.67 5.85
CA TYR A 641 22.05 7.92 7.24
C TYR A 641 22.83 6.73 7.82
N LYS A 642 23.35 6.88 9.05
CA LYS A 642 24.05 5.83 9.80
C LYS A 642 23.41 5.68 11.16
N PHE A 643 23.45 4.46 11.71
CA PHE A 643 22.99 4.22 13.08
C PHE A 643 23.86 5.00 14.08
N PRO A 644 23.28 5.76 15.03
CA PRO A 644 24.03 6.49 16.05
C PRO A 644 24.86 5.56 16.94
N LYS A 645 26.09 5.98 17.26
CA LYS A 645 26.97 5.26 18.20
C LYS A 645 26.52 5.44 19.64
N ASN A 646 26.74 4.43 20.47
CA ASN A 646 26.44 4.46 21.91
C ASN A 646 27.64 4.05 22.77
N LYS A 647 27.63 4.43 24.05
CA LYS A 647 28.75 4.16 24.98
C LYS A 647 29.05 2.67 25.11
N LEU A 648 28.02 1.85 25.22
CA LEU A 648 28.11 0.42 25.51
C LEU A 648 28.86 -0.35 24.41
N LEU A 649 28.62 -0.02 23.14
CA LEU A 649 29.23 -0.69 21.99
C LEU A 649 30.47 0.04 21.43
N ASN A 650 30.66 1.32 21.72
CA ASN A 650 31.68 2.15 21.05
C ASN A 650 32.70 2.83 21.98
N GLY A 651 32.57 2.74 23.31
CA GLY A 651 33.59 3.21 24.26
C GLY A 651 33.77 4.73 24.34
N CYS A 652 32.67 5.47 24.24
CA CYS A 652 32.57 6.93 24.33
C CYS A 652 31.93 7.43 25.67
#